data_AF-A0A0C3MJ22-F1
#
_entry.id   AF-A0A0C3MJ22-F1
#
_cell.length_a   1.000
_cell.length_b   1.000
_cell.length_c   1.000
_cell.angle_alpha   90.00
_cell.angle_beta   90.00
_cell.angle_gamma   90.00
#
_symmetry.space_group_name_H-M   'P 1'
#
loop_
_entity.id
_entity.type
_entity.pdbx_description
1 polymer ?
#
loop_
_entity_poly.entity_id
_entity_poly.type
_entity_poly.pdbx_seq_one_letter_code
_entity_poly.pdbx_strand_id
1 'polypeptide(L)'
;MPTYPNLFRPLDLGFTTLPNRFLMGSMHVGLEEAEGGFERMAAFYAERVRGGVGLIVTGGIAPNAEGRPWSGGATLTTQEEATHHRVITDAVHREGGKIAMQILHFGRYAYHPELVAPSPIQAPIAPFAPRELSTADVERTIEDFVRCAELARAGGYDGVEIMGSEGYLINEFIVAHTNKRTDEWGGAYEKRIRFATEIVRRTRERLGREFIIVFRLSMLDLVENGSTFEEVVQLAQAIEAAGATLINSGIGWHEARIPTIATCVPRAGFAWVTQKLKDHVGIPLIATNRINTPEIAEAILAEGKADMVSMARPFLADPDFVNKAAEGRGADINTCIACNQACLDHTFAGKITSCLVNPRACHETELVIEPTTTPRTIAVVGAGPAGLAFATTAAERGHRVTLFEAGARIGGQFNIAMQIPGKEEFAETLRYFGRRIEQTGVALKLNTRVSAAELAGKFDEVVLATGIVPRVPEIEGVDHPKVLGYLDVLRDSKPVGRRVAILGAGGIGFDVAEYLSHEGISPSLAPAKFYAEWGIDARYANRGGLTRPQLETAPREIVLLQRKASKVGEGLGKTTGWIHRTALKNRGVRMIAGVTYRRIDDAGLHVSIGGKDEVLAVDNVILCTGQEPQRELQAALVEAGMRVHLIGGADVAAELDAKRAIKQGIELAARIEKAASAPALLAGQLPASPGSAGIPLPQFDTLRIGLDGQVALVTLNRPDKANAMNLQMWQDLRAAMQWVDRTPAVRVAVLHGAGANFCAGIDLQMMMGILPMVKDACEARTRENLRNLILDLQDTLTSLERCRKPVLAAIHGACVGGGVDLVACADMRYCAAGTYFSVKEVDLGMVADVGSLQRLPRLIGEGMVRELAYTGRRVDGAEAGRIGLVNRVFDTPEALMEGVMQLAQAIAAKSPLAIRGTKDMLNHARDHSVADGLDRVATWNAAMLLSEDLQAAIRAGLTKQPPKFRD
;
A
#
# COMPACT_ATOMS: atom_id res chain seq x y z
N MET A 1 23.63 -36.56 -3.16
CA MET A 1 23.54 -35.64 -4.30
C MET A 1 22.80 -34.39 -3.83
N PRO A 2 23.13 -33.19 -4.33
CA PRO A 2 22.37 -31.98 -3.98
C PRO A 2 20.90 -32.15 -4.40
N THR A 3 19.97 -31.57 -3.64
CA THR A 3 18.51 -31.74 -3.87
C THR A 3 18.05 -31.16 -5.22
N TYR A 4 18.71 -30.08 -5.68
CA TYR A 4 18.39 -29.38 -6.94
C TYR A 4 19.64 -29.21 -7.82
N PRO A 5 20.20 -30.29 -8.38
CA PRO A 5 21.49 -30.26 -9.05
C PRO A 5 21.54 -29.34 -10.27
N ASN A 6 20.44 -29.21 -11.03
CA ASN A 6 20.44 -28.39 -12.25
C ASN A 6 20.40 -26.89 -11.92
N LEU A 7 19.66 -26.49 -10.88
CA LEU A 7 19.59 -25.09 -10.45
C LEU A 7 20.94 -24.52 -10.01
N PHE A 8 21.78 -25.33 -9.36
CA PHE A 8 23.08 -24.89 -8.83
C PHE A 8 24.26 -25.19 -9.76
N ARG A 9 23.99 -25.67 -10.98
CA ARG A 9 25.04 -25.79 -11.99
C ARG A 9 25.38 -24.38 -12.51
N PRO A 10 26.65 -23.95 -12.48
CA PRO A 10 27.04 -22.66 -13.07
C PRO A 10 26.66 -22.55 -14.55
N LEU A 11 26.50 -21.32 -15.03
CA LEU A 11 26.29 -21.03 -16.45
C LEU A 11 27.42 -20.14 -16.94
N ASP A 12 28.23 -20.68 -17.85
CA ASP A 12 29.25 -19.94 -18.56
C ASP A 12 28.65 -19.12 -19.70
N LEU A 13 28.90 -17.82 -19.72
CA LEU A 13 28.51 -16.88 -20.78
C LEU A 13 29.69 -16.55 -21.71
N GLY A 14 30.80 -17.27 -21.59
CA GLY A 14 32.02 -17.15 -22.38
C GLY A 14 33.01 -16.11 -21.84
N PHE A 15 32.51 -14.96 -21.38
CA PHE A 15 33.34 -13.89 -20.79
C PHE A 15 33.11 -13.71 -19.28
N THR A 16 32.06 -14.34 -18.74
CA THR A 16 31.74 -14.33 -17.31
C THR A 16 30.90 -15.56 -16.97
N THR A 17 30.80 -15.91 -15.70
CA THR A 17 30.04 -17.07 -15.24
C THR A 17 29.00 -16.66 -14.21
N LEU A 18 27.76 -17.13 -14.37
CA LEU A 18 26.73 -17.03 -13.34
C LEU A 18 26.86 -18.24 -12.40
N PRO A 19 26.82 -18.04 -11.08
CA PRO A 19 27.07 -19.12 -10.12
C PRO A 19 25.95 -20.18 -10.09
N ASN A 20 24.75 -19.84 -10.57
CA ASN A 20 23.59 -20.71 -10.60
C ASN A 20 22.60 -20.25 -11.69
N ARG A 21 21.48 -20.96 -11.82
CA ARG A 21 20.47 -20.77 -12.87
C ARG A 21 19.31 -19.86 -12.49
N PHE A 22 19.45 -19.06 -11.43
CA PHE A 22 18.42 -18.14 -10.96
C PHE A 22 18.67 -16.73 -11.47
N LEU A 23 17.66 -16.18 -12.15
CA LEU A 23 17.56 -14.76 -12.45
C LEU A 23 16.44 -14.13 -11.59
N MET A 24 16.75 -13.05 -10.88
CA MET A 24 15.74 -12.19 -10.29
C MET A 24 15.14 -11.31 -11.38
N GLY A 25 13.89 -11.62 -11.74
CA GLY A 25 13.19 -10.94 -12.82
C GLY A 25 12.95 -9.47 -12.51
N SER A 26 12.98 -8.64 -13.57
CA SER A 26 12.73 -7.21 -13.46
C SER A 26 11.41 -6.91 -12.74
N MET A 27 11.47 -5.98 -11.79
CA MET A 27 10.33 -5.47 -11.03
C MET A 27 10.51 -3.97 -10.81
N HIS A 28 9.60 -3.17 -11.35
CA HIS A 28 9.53 -1.75 -11.01
C HIS A 28 8.87 -1.61 -9.64
N VAL A 29 9.67 -1.24 -8.63
CA VAL A 29 9.28 -1.32 -7.20
C VAL A 29 8.79 0.01 -6.63
N GLY A 30 8.90 1.10 -7.39
CA GLY A 30 8.55 2.46 -7.00
C GLY A 30 9.61 3.13 -6.11
N LEU A 31 10.76 2.48 -5.92
CA LEU A 31 11.93 3.09 -5.26
C LEU A 31 12.78 3.86 -6.26
N GLU A 32 12.61 3.59 -7.54
CA GLU A 32 13.30 4.26 -8.64
C GLU A 32 13.02 5.77 -8.63
N GLU A 33 11.83 6.18 -8.20
CA GLU A 33 11.40 7.58 -8.07
C GLU A 33 11.28 8.08 -6.62
N ALA A 34 11.57 7.24 -5.63
CA ALA A 34 11.41 7.62 -4.22
C ALA A 34 12.61 8.45 -3.72
N GLU A 35 12.35 9.39 -2.82
CA GLU A 35 13.42 10.09 -2.09
C GLU A 35 14.26 9.08 -1.28
N GLY A 36 15.59 9.13 -1.44
CA GLY A 36 16.50 8.13 -0.85
C GLY A 36 16.25 6.69 -1.35
N GLY A 37 15.60 6.55 -2.50
CA GLY A 37 15.19 5.26 -3.05
C GLY A 37 16.37 4.39 -3.49
N PHE A 38 17.49 5.00 -3.87
CA PHE A 38 18.66 4.27 -4.36
C PHE A 38 19.40 3.53 -3.23
N GLU A 39 19.52 4.12 -2.04
CA GLU A 39 20.05 3.47 -0.85
C GLU A 39 19.17 2.30 -0.41
N ARG A 40 17.85 2.47 -0.51
CA ARG A 40 16.88 1.40 -0.23
C ARG A 40 16.98 0.27 -1.25
N MET A 41 17.11 0.60 -2.54
CA MET A 41 17.35 -0.39 -3.59
C MET A 41 18.68 -1.12 -3.40
N ALA A 42 19.73 -0.42 -2.97
CA ALA A 42 21.02 -1.02 -2.66
C ALA A 42 20.88 -2.09 -1.57
N ALA A 43 20.17 -1.80 -0.47
CA ALA A 43 19.89 -2.78 0.58
C ALA A 43 19.01 -3.94 0.09
N PHE A 44 17.94 -3.62 -0.65
CA PHE A 44 17.01 -4.59 -1.23
C PHE A 44 17.74 -5.61 -2.12
N TYR A 45 18.50 -5.16 -3.12
CA TYR A 45 19.20 -6.05 -4.05
C TYR A 45 20.38 -6.77 -3.38
N ALA A 46 21.14 -6.12 -2.50
CA ALA A 46 22.21 -6.75 -1.74
C ALA A 46 21.71 -7.93 -0.90
N GLU A 47 20.54 -7.82 -0.25
CA GLU A 47 19.95 -8.93 0.52
C GLU A 47 19.63 -10.14 -0.37
N ARG A 48 19.24 -9.94 -1.64
CA ARG A 48 18.93 -11.05 -2.58
C ARG A 48 20.19 -11.71 -3.13
N VAL A 49 21.25 -10.94 -3.35
CA VAL A 49 22.57 -11.51 -3.69
C VAL A 49 23.08 -12.36 -2.53
N ARG A 50 23.02 -11.84 -1.31
CA ARG A 50 23.39 -12.59 -0.10
C ARG A 50 22.54 -13.85 0.07
N GLY A 51 21.28 -13.77 -0.34
CA GLY A 51 20.34 -14.89 -0.44
C GLY A 51 20.62 -15.90 -1.56
N GLY A 52 21.64 -15.66 -2.38
CA GLY A 52 22.17 -16.59 -3.38
C GLY A 52 21.79 -16.32 -4.84
N VAL A 53 21.15 -15.21 -5.18
CA VAL A 53 20.72 -14.92 -6.57
C VAL A 53 21.92 -14.77 -7.52
N GLY A 54 21.90 -15.48 -8.66
CA GLY A 54 23.00 -15.47 -9.64
C GLY A 54 23.05 -14.22 -10.53
N LEU A 55 21.90 -13.72 -11.00
CA LEU A 55 21.80 -12.48 -11.77
C LEU A 55 20.52 -11.71 -11.39
N ILE A 56 20.66 -10.43 -11.07
CA ILE A 56 19.54 -9.53 -10.79
C ILE A 56 19.25 -8.67 -12.02
N VAL A 57 17.97 -8.42 -12.30
CA VAL A 57 17.53 -7.38 -13.24
C VAL A 57 16.72 -6.32 -12.48
N THR A 58 17.07 -5.04 -12.64
CA THR A 58 16.33 -3.93 -11.99
C THR A 58 14.91 -3.80 -12.52
N GLY A 59 14.09 -2.95 -11.87
CA GLY A 59 12.93 -2.35 -12.52
C GLY A 59 13.30 -1.62 -13.81
N GLY A 60 12.31 -1.44 -14.69
CA GLY A 60 12.50 -0.77 -15.98
C GLY A 60 12.78 0.72 -15.81
N ILE A 61 13.82 1.20 -16.51
CA ILE A 61 14.27 2.59 -16.51
C ILE A 61 14.23 3.11 -17.95
N ALA A 62 13.67 4.32 -18.12
CA ALA A 62 13.45 4.86 -19.46
C ALA A 62 14.75 5.37 -20.11
N PRO A 63 14.96 5.11 -21.41
CA PRO A 63 16.12 5.62 -22.14
C PRO A 63 16.01 7.10 -22.49
N ASN A 64 14.79 7.66 -22.48
CA ASN A 64 14.52 9.06 -22.78
C ASN A 64 13.22 9.53 -22.12
N ALA A 65 12.91 10.83 -22.28
CA ALA A 65 11.77 11.48 -21.68
C ALA A 65 10.41 10.90 -22.11
N GLU A 66 10.28 10.52 -23.38
CA GLU A 66 9.06 10.01 -24.01
C GLU A 66 8.74 8.57 -23.57
N GLY A 67 9.75 7.85 -23.07
CA GLY A 67 9.65 6.48 -22.61
C GLY A 67 9.31 6.28 -21.15
N ARG A 68 9.11 7.36 -20.38
CA ARG A 68 8.83 7.29 -18.94
C ARG A 68 7.46 6.69 -18.65
N PRO A 69 7.27 6.06 -17.48
CA PRO A 69 5.95 5.54 -17.11
C PRO A 69 4.93 6.64 -16.81
N TRP A 70 5.36 7.77 -16.25
CA TRP A 70 4.58 8.97 -15.97
C TRP A 70 5.50 10.20 -15.96
N SER A 71 4.94 11.40 -15.84
CA SER A 71 5.73 12.63 -15.75
C SER A 71 6.67 12.59 -14.54
N GLY A 72 7.98 12.67 -14.78
CA GLY A 72 9.01 12.55 -13.73
C GLY A 72 9.41 11.13 -13.34
N GLY A 73 8.93 10.09 -14.07
CA GLY A 73 9.39 8.72 -13.87
C GLY A 73 10.88 8.51 -14.21
N ALA A 74 11.48 7.43 -13.70
CA ALA A 74 12.91 7.20 -13.78
C ALA A 74 13.46 7.12 -15.21
N THR A 75 14.56 7.83 -15.43
CA THR A 75 15.35 7.84 -16.68
C THR A 75 16.82 7.62 -16.40
N LEU A 76 17.53 7.11 -17.40
CA LEU A 76 18.99 7.14 -17.41
C LEU A 76 19.48 7.79 -18.71
N THR A 77 19.61 9.11 -18.68
CA THR A 77 19.96 9.94 -19.83
C THR A 77 21.28 10.68 -19.66
N THR A 78 21.77 10.87 -18.43
CA THR A 78 22.96 11.66 -18.13
C THR A 78 24.00 10.89 -17.31
N GLN A 79 25.25 11.36 -17.35
CA GLN A 79 26.34 10.79 -16.55
C GLN A 79 26.15 11.00 -15.04
N GLU A 80 25.47 12.08 -14.66
CA GLU A 80 25.12 12.36 -13.27
C GLU A 80 24.13 11.31 -12.75
N GLU A 81 23.03 11.06 -13.49
CA GLU A 81 22.09 9.98 -13.16
C GLU A 81 22.83 8.64 -13.05
N ALA A 82 23.72 8.31 -14.00
CA ALA A 82 24.52 7.08 -13.95
C ALA A 82 25.40 6.97 -12.70
N THR A 83 25.93 8.09 -12.21
CA THR A 83 26.74 8.12 -10.99
C THR A 83 25.90 7.76 -9.77
N HIS A 84 24.64 8.21 -9.71
CA HIS A 84 23.73 7.87 -8.61
C HIS A 84 23.42 6.37 -8.57
N HIS A 85 23.35 5.68 -9.71
CA HIS A 85 23.12 4.24 -9.75
C HIS A 85 24.25 3.41 -9.12
N ARG A 86 25.47 3.96 -9.00
CA ARG A 86 26.63 3.23 -8.44
C ARG A 86 26.41 2.76 -7.02
N VAL A 87 25.59 3.46 -6.22
CA VAL A 87 25.28 3.02 -4.85
C VAL A 87 24.63 1.62 -4.84
N ILE A 88 23.83 1.32 -5.87
CA ILE A 88 23.14 0.05 -6.03
C ILE A 88 24.12 -1.02 -6.50
N THR A 89 24.86 -0.76 -7.58
CA THR A 89 25.78 -1.74 -8.17
C THR A 89 26.94 -2.05 -7.23
N ASP A 90 27.51 -1.04 -6.57
CA ASP A 90 28.59 -1.24 -5.60
C ASP A 90 28.10 -2.09 -4.42
N ALA A 91 26.83 -1.97 -3.99
CA ALA A 91 26.26 -2.82 -2.94
C ALA A 91 26.07 -4.27 -3.40
N VAL A 92 25.59 -4.49 -4.62
CA VAL A 92 25.48 -5.83 -5.21
C VAL A 92 26.85 -6.49 -5.36
N HIS A 93 27.85 -5.75 -5.87
CA HIS A 93 29.19 -6.27 -6.12
C HIS A 93 29.94 -6.57 -4.82
N ARG A 94 29.73 -5.80 -3.75
CA ARG A 94 30.28 -6.11 -2.42
C ARG A 94 29.81 -7.45 -1.88
N GLU A 95 28.59 -7.88 -2.22
CA GLU A 95 28.06 -9.21 -1.87
C GLU A 95 28.47 -10.30 -2.89
N GLY A 96 29.25 -9.95 -3.92
CA GLY A 96 29.72 -10.88 -4.96
C GLY A 96 28.69 -11.19 -6.06
N GLY A 97 27.62 -10.41 -6.16
CA GLY A 97 26.53 -10.64 -7.12
C GLY A 97 26.74 -9.94 -8.46
N LYS A 98 25.79 -10.18 -9.38
CA LYS A 98 25.71 -9.49 -10.67
C LYS A 98 24.36 -8.84 -10.85
N ILE A 99 24.35 -7.66 -11.47
CA ILE A 99 23.12 -6.91 -11.73
C ILE A 99 23.12 -6.29 -13.12
N ALA A 100 22.01 -6.45 -13.83
CA ALA A 100 21.73 -5.80 -15.09
C ALA A 100 20.61 -4.76 -14.92
N MET A 101 20.71 -3.64 -15.62
CA MET A 101 19.65 -2.63 -15.63
C MET A 101 18.65 -2.93 -16.75
N GLN A 102 17.34 -2.96 -16.46
CA GLN A 102 16.36 -3.06 -17.53
C GLN A 102 16.15 -1.70 -18.20
N ILE A 103 16.37 -1.63 -19.51
CA ILE A 103 16.00 -0.47 -20.34
C ILE A 103 14.58 -0.71 -20.87
N LEU A 104 13.66 0.16 -20.46
CA LEU A 104 12.23 0.05 -20.77
C LEU A 104 11.67 1.39 -21.24
N HIS A 105 11.16 1.41 -22.47
CA HIS A 105 10.36 2.52 -22.99
C HIS A 105 8.87 2.14 -22.97
N PHE A 106 8.06 2.87 -22.19
CA PHE A 106 6.64 2.53 -21.95
C PHE A 106 5.71 2.68 -23.16
N GLY A 107 6.14 3.40 -24.20
CA GLY A 107 5.44 3.46 -25.48
C GLY A 107 4.01 3.98 -25.30
N ARG A 108 3.03 3.35 -25.95
CA ARG A 108 1.61 3.76 -25.83
C ARG A 108 0.98 3.48 -24.46
N TYR A 109 1.69 2.82 -23.54
CA TYR A 109 1.22 2.57 -22.17
C TYR A 109 1.65 3.62 -21.15
N ALA A 110 2.47 4.60 -21.53
CA ALA A 110 2.86 5.66 -20.63
C ALA A 110 1.65 6.51 -20.16
N TYR A 111 1.67 6.95 -18.91
CA TYR A 111 0.64 7.78 -18.27
C TYR A 111 1.02 9.27 -18.29
N HIS A 112 1.47 9.76 -19.44
CA HIS A 112 1.72 11.19 -19.68
C HIS A 112 1.43 11.53 -21.16
N PRO A 113 1.09 12.79 -21.50
CA PRO A 113 0.65 13.16 -22.85
C PRO A 113 1.75 13.14 -23.92
N GLU A 114 3.02 13.16 -23.52
CA GLU A 114 4.18 13.08 -24.44
C GLU A 114 4.48 11.66 -24.95
N LEU A 115 3.62 10.68 -24.65
CA LEU A 115 3.84 9.29 -25.04
C LEU A 115 3.88 9.09 -26.56
N VAL A 116 4.75 8.18 -27.00
CA VAL A 116 5.01 7.90 -28.42
C VAL A 116 4.80 6.44 -28.76
N ALA A 117 4.50 6.15 -30.02
CA ALA A 117 4.27 4.80 -30.52
C ALA A 117 4.62 4.68 -32.02
N PRO A 118 4.67 3.46 -32.60
CA PRO A 118 4.88 3.27 -34.03
C PRO A 118 3.76 3.84 -34.89
N SER A 119 2.54 3.93 -34.34
CA SER A 119 1.34 4.47 -34.99
C SER A 119 0.42 5.10 -33.94
N PRO A 120 -0.44 6.07 -34.29
CA PRO A 120 -1.22 6.87 -33.33
C PRO A 120 -2.45 6.11 -32.82
N ILE A 121 -2.25 4.94 -32.21
CA ILE A 121 -3.30 4.04 -31.72
C ILE A 121 -3.29 4.03 -30.19
N GLN A 122 -4.31 4.64 -29.60
CA GLN A 122 -4.50 4.62 -28.14
C GLN A 122 -4.71 3.19 -27.62
N ALA A 123 -4.00 2.83 -26.54
CA ALA A 123 -4.24 1.57 -25.85
C ALA A 123 -5.56 1.59 -25.07
N PRO A 124 -6.30 0.46 -24.97
CA PRO A 124 -7.56 0.40 -24.21
C PRO A 124 -7.43 0.63 -22.71
N ILE A 125 -6.20 0.62 -22.19
CA ILE A 125 -5.86 0.73 -20.77
C ILE A 125 -5.11 2.02 -20.43
N ALA A 126 -4.83 2.87 -21.42
CA ALA A 126 -4.09 4.13 -21.25
C ALA A 126 -5.00 5.33 -21.54
N PRO A 127 -4.89 6.42 -20.78
CA PRO A 127 -5.77 7.58 -20.93
C PRO A 127 -5.44 8.48 -22.13
N PHE A 128 -4.25 8.36 -22.71
CA PHE A 128 -3.75 9.25 -23.77
C PHE A 128 -3.52 8.51 -25.09
N ALA A 129 -3.75 9.19 -26.21
CA ALA A 129 -3.38 8.71 -27.54
C ALA A 129 -1.90 9.05 -27.83
N PRO A 130 -1.09 8.10 -28.31
CA PRO A 130 0.32 8.34 -28.56
C PRO A 130 0.54 9.17 -29.83
N ARG A 131 1.63 9.94 -29.83
CA ARG A 131 2.17 10.54 -31.05
C ARG A 131 2.91 9.48 -31.87
N GLU A 132 2.70 9.48 -33.18
CA GLU A 132 3.47 8.63 -34.09
C GLU A 132 4.93 9.10 -34.19
N LEU A 133 5.88 8.17 -34.06
CA LEU A 133 7.30 8.44 -34.27
C LEU A 133 7.59 8.69 -35.77
N SER A 134 8.28 9.77 -36.10
CA SER A 134 8.88 9.90 -37.44
C SER A 134 10.06 8.93 -37.62
N THR A 135 10.49 8.65 -38.84
CA THR A 135 11.69 7.83 -39.11
C THR A 135 12.92 8.38 -38.37
N ALA A 136 13.06 9.71 -38.29
CA ALA A 136 14.12 10.37 -37.52
C ALA A 136 13.96 10.19 -36.00
N ASP A 137 12.73 10.21 -35.48
CA ASP A 137 12.47 9.90 -34.06
C ASP A 137 12.81 8.45 -33.74
N VAL A 138 12.56 7.51 -34.66
CA VAL A 138 12.93 6.10 -34.48
C VAL A 138 14.44 5.95 -34.34
N GLU A 139 15.21 6.55 -35.26
CA GLU A 139 16.68 6.53 -35.21
C GLU A 139 17.23 7.23 -33.95
N ARG A 140 16.66 8.37 -33.54
CA ARG A 140 17.00 9.02 -32.27
C ARG A 140 16.73 8.09 -31.09
N THR A 141 15.56 7.46 -31.07
CA THR A 141 15.16 6.55 -29.99
C THR A 141 16.11 5.37 -29.90
N ILE A 142 16.54 4.79 -31.03
CA ILE A 142 17.54 3.71 -31.06
C ILE A 142 18.84 4.19 -30.39
N GLU A 143 19.34 5.38 -30.75
CA GLU A 143 20.54 5.94 -30.12
C GLU A 143 20.33 6.21 -28.62
N ASP A 144 19.14 6.64 -28.18
CA ASP A 144 18.82 6.83 -26.77
C ASP A 144 18.91 5.50 -25.99
N PHE A 145 18.45 4.38 -26.57
CA PHE A 145 18.63 3.05 -25.97
C PHE A 145 20.12 2.67 -25.86
N VAL A 146 20.91 2.91 -26.92
CA VAL A 146 22.35 2.62 -26.94
C VAL A 146 23.10 3.44 -25.89
N ARG A 147 22.82 4.75 -25.83
CA ARG A 147 23.39 5.67 -24.83
C ARG A 147 22.97 5.29 -23.41
N CYS A 148 21.72 4.92 -23.20
CA CYS A 148 21.24 4.43 -21.91
C CYS A 148 22.03 3.18 -21.45
N ALA A 149 22.37 2.27 -22.38
CA ALA A 149 23.21 1.12 -22.07
C ALA A 149 24.67 1.49 -21.75
N GLU A 150 25.26 2.48 -22.45
CA GLU A 150 26.57 3.05 -22.10
C GLU A 150 26.57 3.65 -20.70
N LEU A 151 25.54 4.43 -20.37
CA LEU A 151 25.37 5.02 -19.06
C LEU A 151 25.17 3.96 -17.98
N ALA A 152 24.44 2.88 -18.27
CA ALA A 152 24.31 1.75 -17.34
C ALA A 152 25.68 1.11 -17.04
N ARG A 153 26.52 0.91 -18.07
CA ARG A 153 27.90 0.45 -17.87
C ARG A 153 28.70 1.45 -17.01
N ALA A 154 28.58 2.75 -17.28
CA ALA A 154 29.24 3.79 -16.49
C ALA A 154 28.74 3.84 -15.03
N GLY A 155 27.46 3.50 -14.81
CA GLY A 155 26.84 3.31 -13.51
C GLY A 155 27.20 2.00 -12.81
N GLY A 156 28.07 1.17 -13.41
CA GLY A 156 28.61 -0.03 -12.79
C GLY A 156 27.80 -1.31 -12.99
N TYR A 157 26.79 -1.33 -13.86
CA TYR A 157 26.02 -2.55 -14.13
C TYR A 157 26.87 -3.59 -14.89
N ASP A 158 26.64 -4.89 -14.65
CA ASP A 158 27.25 -6.01 -15.38
C ASP A 158 26.65 -6.20 -16.79
N GLY A 159 25.50 -5.58 -17.03
CA GLY A 159 24.73 -5.73 -18.24
C GLY A 159 23.47 -4.89 -18.29
N VAL A 160 22.70 -5.09 -19.35
CA VAL A 160 21.35 -4.52 -19.51
C VAL A 160 20.35 -5.59 -19.94
N GLU A 161 19.09 -5.44 -19.54
CA GLU A 161 17.97 -6.14 -20.15
C GLU A 161 17.21 -5.16 -21.07
N ILE A 162 17.17 -5.44 -22.37
CA ILE A 162 16.36 -4.68 -23.33
C ILE A 162 14.95 -5.28 -23.32
N MET A 163 13.97 -4.49 -22.90
CA MET A 163 12.59 -4.94 -22.73
C MET A 163 11.82 -4.93 -24.06
N GLY A 164 11.74 -6.10 -24.71
CA GLY A 164 11.09 -6.33 -26.00
C GLY A 164 9.72 -7.00 -25.93
N SER A 165 9.01 -6.92 -24.79
CA SER A 165 7.78 -7.69 -24.53
C SER A 165 6.69 -6.89 -23.81
N GLU A 166 5.62 -7.57 -23.38
CA GLU A 166 4.50 -7.06 -22.56
C GLU A 166 3.71 -5.91 -23.21
N GLY A 167 3.87 -5.70 -24.52
CA GLY A 167 3.21 -4.64 -25.26
C GLY A 167 3.80 -3.24 -25.10
N TYR A 168 5.04 -3.13 -24.63
CA TYR A 168 5.80 -1.88 -24.61
C TYR A 168 6.42 -1.54 -25.97
N LEU A 169 7.06 -0.38 -26.11
CA LEU A 169 7.40 0.23 -27.41
C LEU A 169 8.04 -0.75 -28.41
N ILE A 170 9.06 -1.52 -28.00
CA ILE A 170 9.73 -2.47 -28.90
C ILE A 170 8.73 -3.54 -29.39
N ASN A 171 7.92 -4.09 -28.48
CA ASN A 171 6.88 -5.06 -28.83
C ASN A 171 5.79 -4.43 -29.70
N GLU A 172 5.47 -3.15 -29.49
CA GLU A 172 4.53 -2.39 -30.31
C GLU A 172 5.02 -2.24 -31.76
N PHE A 173 6.33 -2.07 -31.99
CA PHE A 173 6.91 -2.08 -33.34
C PHE A 173 6.78 -3.46 -33.99
N ILE A 174 6.98 -4.54 -33.25
CA ILE A 174 6.99 -5.91 -33.77
C ILE A 174 5.59 -6.36 -34.22
N VAL A 175 4.56 -6.05 -33.43
CA VAL A 175 3.22 -6.62 -33.61
C VAL A 175 2.38 -5.77 -34.58
N ALA A 176 1.79 -6.43 -35.58
CA ALA A 176 0.99 -5.78 -36.62
C ALA A 176 -0.30 -5.13 -36.07
N HIS A 177 -0.74 -5.51 -34.87
CA HIS A 177 -1.83 -4.87 -34.15
C HIS A 177 -1.59 -3.36 -33.96
N THR A 178 -0.37 -2.99 -33.57
CA THR A 178 0.02 -1.63 -33.17
C THR A 178 0.86 -0.90 -34.21
N ASN A 179 1.61 -1.61 -35.05
CA ASN A 179 2.43 -1.00 -36.09
C ASN A 179 1.71 -1.02 -37.45
N LYS A 180 1.25 0.15 -37.89
CA LYS A 180 0.58 0.39 -39.18
C LYS A 180 1.45 1.16 -40.17
N ARG A 181 2.74 1.28 -39.89
CA ARG A 181 3.67 2.08 -40.72
C ARG A 181 3.89 1.44 -42.08
N THR A 182 4.18 2.28 -43.07
CA THR A 182 4.50 1.88 -44.45
C THR A 182 5.96 2.13 -44.84
N ASP A 183 6.74 2.70 -43.94
CA ASP A 183 8.16 2.99 -44.15
C ASP A 183 9.04 1.76 -43.88
N GLU A 184 10.32 1.98 -43.61
CA GLU A 184 11.29 0.90 -43.35
C GLU A 184 11.17 0.26 -41.95
N TRP A 185 10.25 0.75 -41.11
CA TRP A 185 10.01 0.27 -39.74
C TRP A 185 8.64 -0.42 -39.59
N GLY A 186 7.89 -0.62 -40.68
CA GLY A 186 6.60 -1.31 -40.66
C GLY A 186 6.28 -2.07 -41.96
N GLY A 187 5.08 -2.65 -42.02
CA GLY A 187 4.68 -3.53 -43.10
C GLY A 187 5.20 -4.96 -42.88
N ALA A 188 6.13 -5.43 -43.71
CA ALA A 188 6.70 -6.79 -43.62
C ALA A 188 7.36 -7.06 -42.26
N TYR A 189 7.40 -8.32 -41.83
CA TYR A 189 7.87 -8.66 -40.47
C TYR A 189 9.34 -8.26 -40.24
N GLU A 190 10.19 -8.43 -41.26
CA GLU A 190 11.61 -8.05 -41.24
C GLU A 190 11.80 -6.56 -40.93
N LYS A 191 10.88 -5.72 -41.42
CA LYS A 191 10.88 -4.27 -41.14
C LYS A 191 10.37 -3.96 -39.72
N ARG A 192 9.36 -4.71 -39.25
CA ARG A 192 8.78 -4.55 -37.90
C ARG A 192 9.77 -4.92 -36.79
N ILE A 193 10.59 -5.96 -37.00
CA ILE A 193 11.62 -6.36 -36.04
C ILE A 193 12.89 -5.51 -36.09
N ARG A 194 13.06 -4.70 -37.15
CA ARG A 194 14.27 -3.88 -37.36
C ARG A 194 14.59 -2.98 -36.18
N PHE A 195 13.58 -2.38 -35.56
CA PHE A 195 13.75 -1.53 -34.38
C PHE A 195 14.41 -2.30 -33.22
N ALA A 196 13.93 -3.50 -32.93
CA ALA A 196 14.50 -4.37 -31.88
C ALA A 196 15.93 -4.80 -32.22
N THR A 197 16.17 -5.24 -33.46
CA THR A 197 17.47 -5.77 -33.88
C THR A 197 18.54 -4.68 -33.94
N GLU A 198 18.20 -3.47 -34.41
CA GLU A 198 19.12 -2.34 -34.47
C GLU A 198 19.52 -1.86 -33.07
N ILE A 199 18.59 -1.83 -32.10
CA ILE A 199 18.91 -1.51 -30.71
C ILE A 199 19.94 -2.50 -30.16
N VAL A 200 19.71 -3.81 -30.30
CA VAL A 200 20.65 -4.83 -29.79
C VAL A 200 22.00 -4.76 -30.51
N ARG A 201 21.99 -4.67 -31.84
CA ARG A 201 23.21 -4.64 -32.67
C ARG A 201 24.09 -3.45 -32.32
N ARG A 202 23.53 -2.23 -32.32
CA ARG A 202 24.28 -1.01 -32.02
C ARG A 202 24.74 -0.96 -30.55
N THR A 203 23.94 -1.49 -29.62
CA THR A 203 24.35 -1.62 -28.21
C THR A 203 25.55 -2.56 -28.10
N ARG A 204 25.53 -3.72 -28.77
CA ARG A 204 26.65 -4.66 -28.79
C ARG A 204 27.91 -4.05 -29.42
N GLU A 205 27.77 -3.36 -30.54
CA GLU A 205 28.89 -2.67 -31.21
C GLU A 205 29.54 -1.62 -30.32
N ARG A 206 28.73 -0.87 -29.57
CA ARG A 206 29.21 0.21 -28.71
C ARG A 206 29.90 -0.29 -27.44
N LEU A 207 29.36 -1.35 -26.82
CA LEU A 207 29.83 -1.83 -25.52
C LEU A 207 30.87 -2.96 -25.62
N GLY A 208 30.99 -3.60 -26.79
CA GLY A 208 31.85 -4.76 -26.99
C GLY A 208 31.23 -6.06 -26.46
N ARG A 209 31.96 -7.18 -26.55
CA ARG A 209 31.45 -8.52 -26.22
C ARG A 209 31.33 -8.79 -24.71
N GLU A 210 32.15 -8.13 -23.89
CA GLU A 210 32.24 -8.37 -22.43
C GLU A 210 31.21 -7.56 -21.63
N PHE A 211 29.95 -7.64 -22.04
CA PHE A 211 28.83 -6.98 -21.37
C PHE A 211 27.56 -7.80 -21.58
N ILE A 212 26.83 -8.11 -20.52
CA ILE A 212 25.63 -8.95 -20.63
C ILE A 212 24.53 -8.14 -21.32
N ILE A 213 23.98 -8.66 -22.41
CA ILE A 213 22.76 -8.13 -23.03
C ILE A 213 21.69 -9.22 -22.92
N VAL A 214 20.72 -9.00 -22.04
CA VAL A 214 19.50 -9.81 -21.99
C VAL A 214 18.48 -9.17 -22.91
N PHE A 215 17.82 -9.93 -23.78
CA PHE A 215 16.65 -9.43 -24.50
C PHE A 215 15.41 -10.13 -23.99
N ARG A 216 14.42 -9.38 -23.51
CA ARG A 216 13.17 -9.95 -23.03
C ARG A 216 12.15 -10.03 -24.17
N LEU A 217 12.10 -11.20 -24.81
CA LEU A 217 11.34 -11.47 -26.02
C LEU A 217 9.87 -11.79 -25.70
N SER A 218 8.92 -11.12 -26.35
CA SER A 218 7.52 -11.58 -26.31
C SER A 218 7.40 -12.88 -27.08
N MET A 219 7.30 -14.01 -26.36
CA MET A 219 7.18 -15.33 -26.98
C MET A 219 5.72 -15.73 -27.18
N LEU A 220 4.79 -15.07 -26.48
CA LEU A 220 3.36 -15.33 -26.54
C LEU A 220 2.60 -14.03 -26.25
N ASP A 221 2.16 -13.30 -27.29
CA ASP A 221 1.58 -11.96 -27.14
C ASP A 221 0.19 -11.96 -26.45
N LEU A 222 -0.65 -12.98 -26.64
CA LEU A 222 -2.01 -13.09 -26.09
C LEU A 222 -2.96 -11.93 -26.46
N VAL A 223 -2.71 -11.28 -27.60
CA VAL A 223 -3.58 -10.27 -28.21
C VAL A 223 -3.90 -10.62 -29.66
N GLU A 224 -5.03 -10.11 -30.15
CA GLU A 224 -5.44 -10.30 -31.53
C GLU A 224 -4.41 -9.72 -32.51
N ASN A 225 -4.10 -10.47 -33.57
CA ASN A 225 -3.04 -10.13 -34.54
C ASN A 225 -1.64 -10.04 -33.92
N GLY A 226 -1.42 -10.71 -32.78
CA GLY A 226 -0.08 -11.01 -32.23
C GLY A 226 0.77 -11.85 -33.17
N SER A 227 2.03 -12.09 -32.78
CA SER A 227 3.02 -12.83 -33.55
C SER A 227 2.63 -14.30 -33.73
N THR A 228 3.02 -14.88 -34.87
CA THR A 228 3.05 -16.35 -35.10
C THR A 228 4.29 -16.96 -34.44
N PHE A 229 4.33 -18.29 -34.31
CA PHE A 229 5.49 -18.97 -33.76
C PHE A 229 6.73 -18.79 -34.65
N GLU A 230 6.55 -18.86 -35.96
CA GLU A 230 7.60 -18.68 -36.96
C GLU A 230 8.19 -17.26 -36.90
N GLU A 231 7.33 -16.25 -36.73
CA GLU A 231 7.75 -14.87 -36.48
C GLU A 231 8.59 -14.78 -35.18
N VAL A 232 8.14 -15.40 -34.09
CA VAL A 232 8.88 -15.43 -32.81
C VAL A 232 10.25 -16.10 -32.96
N VAL A 233 10.34 -17.22 -33.69
CA VAL A 233 11.62 -17.89 -34.02
C VAL A 233 12.53 -16.97 -34.82
N GLN A 234 12.02 -16.34 -35.87
CA GLN A 234 12.78 -15.41 -36.72
C GLN A 234 13.34 -14.23 -35.92
N LEU A 235 12.54 -13.65 -35.01
CA LEU A 235 13.01 -12.59 -34.13
C LEU A 235 14.06 -13.09 -33.13
N ALA A 236 13.86 -14.26 -32.52
CA ALA A 236 14.84 -14.83 -31.58
C ALA A 236 16.23 -15.03 -32.24
N GLN A 237 16.25 -15.57 -33.45
CA GLN A 237 17.48 -15.76 -34.24
C GLN A 237 18.11 -14.43 -34.65
N ALA A 238 17.30 -13.44 -35.03
CA ALA A 238 17.80 -12.11 -35.39
C ALA A 238 18.41 -11.38 -34.18
N ILE A 239 17.83 -11.55 -32.98
CA ILE A 239 18.35 -10.99 -31.73
C ILE A 239 19.63 -11.69 -31.28
N GLU A 240 19.71 -13.01 -31.43
CA GLU A 240 20.95 -13.77 -31.23
C GLU A 240 22.06 -13.26 -32.18
N ALA A 241 21.77 -13.16 -33.47
CA ALA A 241 22.72 -12.67 -34.47
C ALA A 241 23.15 -11.20 -34.22
N ALA A 242 22.26 -10.37 -33.68
CA ALA A 242 22.56 -8.99 -33.28
C ALA A 242 23.49 -8.91 -32.06
N GLY A 243 23.65 -10.00 -31.30
CA GLY A 243 24.63 -10.13 -30.23
C GLY A 243 24.06 -10.10 -28.81
N ALA A 244 22.79 -10.48 -28.61
CA ALA A 244 22.29 -10.76 -27.27
C ALA A 244 23.07 -11.91 -26.60
N THR A 245 23.25 -11.83 -25.28
CA THR A 245 23.90 -12.86 -24.46
C THR A 245 22.89 -13.89 -23.97
N LEU A 246 21.67 -13.45 -23.63
CA LEU A 246 20.60 -14.26 -23.06
C LEU A 246 19.25 -13.80 -23.64
N ILE A 247 18.31 -14.72 -23.80
CA ILE A 247 16.91 -14.37 -24.10
C ILE A 247 16.03 -14.74 -22.91
N ASN A 248 15.38 -13.73 -22.34
CA ASN A 248 14.38 -13.89 -21.30
C ASN A 248 12.98 -13.93 -21.92
N SER A 249 12.10 -14.77 -21.36
CA SER A 249 10.74 -14.91 -21.88
C SER A 249 9.83 -13.77 -21.38
N GLY A 250 9.00 -13.23 -22.26
CA GLY A 250 7.86 -12.35 -21.97
C GLY A 250 6.56 -13.01 -22.41
N ILE A 251 5.51 -12.91 -21.58
CA ILE A 251 4.25 -13.64 -21.78
C ILE A 251 3.07 -12.70 -21.55
N GLY A 252 2.34 -12.45 -22.64
CA GLY A 252 1.18 -11.57 -22.68
C GLY A 252 1.54 -10.11 -22.90
N TRP A 253 0.49 -9.30 -22.92
CA TRP A 253 0.53 -7.84 -22.91
C TRP A 253 -0.30 -7.35 -21.72
N HIS A 254 -0.06 -6.12 -21.24
CA HIS A 254 -0.90 -5.52 -20.19
C HIS A 254 -2.38 -5.41 -20.57
N GLU A 255 -2.69 -5.30 -21.87
CA GLU A 255 -4.07 -5.25 -22.38
C GLU A 255 -4.69 -6.63 -22.63
N ALA A 256 -3.90 -7.71 -22.56
CA ALA A 256 -4.39 -9.06 -22.77
C ALA A 256 -5.48 -9.40 -21.76
N ARG A 257 -6.55 -10.05 -22.24
CA ARG A 257 -7.69 -10.47 -21.39
C ARG A 257 -7.55 -11.91 -20.91
N ILE A 258 -6.30 -12.35 -20.78
CA ILE A 258 -5.90 -13.67 -20.28
C ILE A 258 -4.93 -13.45 -19.12
N PRO A 259 -5.15 -14.04 -17.94
CA PRO A 259 -4.27 -13.84 -16.81
C PRO A 259 -2.94 -14.56 -17.03
N THR A 260 -1.82 -13.86 -16.81
CA THR A 260 -0.48 -14.42 -17.05
C THR A 260 0.31 -14.67 -15.77
N ILE A 261 -0.07 -14.01 -14.67
CA ILE A 261 0.71 -14.04 -13.42
C ILE A 261 -0.11 -14.22 -12.13
N ALA A 262 -1.42 -13.97 -12.12
CA ALA A 262 -2.27 -14.03 -10.91
C ALA A 262 -2.42 -15.46 -10.36
N THR A 263 -2.95 -15.63 -9.14
CA THR A 263 -3.05 -16.94 -8.45
C THR A 263 -3.80 -18.04 -9.23
N CYS A 264 -4.79 -17.67 -10.05
CA CYS A 264 -5.52 -18.62 -10.93
C CYS A 264 -4.66 -19.24 -12.04
N VAL A 265 -3.51 -18.65 -12.36
CA VAL A 265 -2.58 -19.19 -13.37
C VAL A 265 -1.87 -20.42 -12.81
N PRO A 266 -1.70 -21.52 -13.55
CA PRO A 266 -0.94 -22.66 -13.05
C PRO A 266 0.53 -22.33 -12.78
N ARG A 267 1.14 -23.02 -11.80
CA ARG A 267 2.58 -22.93 -11.58
C ARG A 267 3.34 -23.34 -12.85
N ALA A 268 4.35 -22.56 -13.23
CA ALA A 268 5.11 -22.71 -14.47
C ALA A 268 4.22 -22.86 -15.73
N GLY A 269 3.02 -22.27 -15.72
CA GLY A 269 2.00 -22.45 -16.76
C GLY A 269 2.40 -22.00 -18.16
N PHE A 270 3.56 -21.39 -18.36
CA PHE A 270 4.06 -20.96 -19.66
C PHE A 270 5.49 -21.45 -19.97
N ALA A 271 6.07 -22.33 -19.16
CA ALA A 271 7.43 -22.85 -19.43
C ALA A 271 7.55 -23.62 -20.76
N TRP A 272 6.44 -24.19 -21.25
CA TRP A 272 6.37 -24.82 -22.57
C TRP A 272 6.61 -23.83 -23.73
N VAL A 273 6.32 -22.54 -23.53
CA VAL A 273 6.54 -21.50 -24.55
C VAL A 273 8.04 -21.32 -24.77
N THR A 274 8.81 -21.19 -23.68
CA THR A 274 10.28 -21.12 -23.72
C THR A 274 10.87 -22.40 -24.31
N GLN A 275 10.33 -23.57 -23.90
CA GLN A 275 10.77 -24.86 -24.42
C GLN A 275 10.70 -24.93 -25.94
N LYS A 276 9.64 -24.39 -26.56
CA LYS A 276 9.50 -24.40 -28.02
C LYS A 276 10.63 -23.68 -28.75
N LEU A 277 11.34 -22.74 -28.12
CA LEU A 277 12.46 -22.04 -28.74
C LEU A 277 13.83 -22.71 -28.52
N LYS A 278 13.93 -23.73 -27.67
CA LYS A 278 15.21 -24.33 -27.26
C LYS A 278 16.06 -24.84 -28.42
N ASP A 279 15.42 -25.36 -29.47
CA ASP A 279 16.11 -25.95 -30.63
C ASP A 279 16.37 -24.93 -31.76
N HIS A 280 16.02 -23.65 -31.56
CA HIS A 280 16.06 -22.62 -32.61
C HIS A 280 17.16 -21.57 -32.44
N VAL A 281 17.75 -21.45 -31.24
CA VAL A 281 18.82 -20.50 -30.91
C VAL A 281 19.92 -21.17 -30.09
N GLY A 282 21.15 -20.66 -30.21
CA GLY A 282 22.33 -21.19 -29.51
C GLY A 282 22.64 -20.52 -28.16
N ILE A 283 22.05 -19.35 -27.89
CA ILE A 283 22.22 -18.64 -26.60
C ILE A 283 21.22 -19.13 -25.53
N PRO A 284 21.55 -19.03 -24.23
CA PRO A 284 20.70 -19.56 -23.17
C PRO A 284 19.33 -18.87 -23.07
N LEU A 285 18.29 -19.68 -22.82
CA LEU A 285 16.90 -19.24 -22.66
C LEU A 285 16.46 -19.26 -21.19
N ILE A 286 15.66 -18.25 -20.81
CA ILE A 286 15.16 -18.10 -19.43
C ILE A 286 13.63 -18.22 -19.41
N ALA A 287 13.11 -19.21 -18.68
CA ALA A 287 11.67 -19.39 -18.47
C ALA A 287 11.17 -18.52 -17.32
N THR A 288 9.95 -18.00 -17.41
CA THR A 288 9.35 -17.12 -16.39
C THR A 288 7.88 -17.48 -16.11
N ASN A 289 7.23 -16.64 -15.29
CA ASN A 289 5.83 -16.68 -14.87
C ASN A 289 5.44 -17.88 -14.00
N ARG A 290 5.01 -17.56 -12.77
CA ARG A 290 4.50 -18.53 -11.78
C ARG A 290 5.45 -19.69 -11.47
N ILE A 291 6.74 -19.46 -11.55
CA ILE A 291 7.78 -20.31 -10.96
C ILE A 291 8.01 -19.77 -9.54
N ASN A 292 7.67 -20.54 -8.51
CA ASN A 292 7.70 -20.04 -7.13
C ASN A 292 8.12 -21.09 -6.08
N THR A 293 8.52 -22.29 -6.50
CA THR A 293 9.13 -23.29 -5.62
C THR A 293 10.38 -23.89 -6.29
N PRO A 294 11.39 -24.33 -5.52
CA PRO A 294 12.62 -24.86 -6.09
C PRO A 294 12.38 -26.17 -6.85
N GLU A 295 11.40 -26.98 -6.45
CA GLU A 295 11.08 -28.24 -7.13
C GLU A 295 10.59 -28.00 -8.56
N ILE A 296 9.76 -26.97 -8.75
CA ILE A 296 9.26 -26.61 -10.08
C ILE A 296 10.36 -25.97 -10.93
N ALA A 297 11.18 -25.12 -10.32
CA ALA A 297 12.34 -24.53 -10.99
C ALA A 297 13.32 -25.62 -11.46
N GLU A 298 13.61 -26.61 -10.60
CA GLU A 298 14.46 -27.76 -10.93
C GLU A 298 13.85 -28.59 -12.06
N ALA A 299 12.55 -28.90 -11.99
CA ALA A 299 11.87 -29.68 -13.03
C ALA A 299 11.95 -29.02 -14.41
N ILE A 300 11.81 -27.70 -14.49
CA ILE A 300 11.94 -26.94 -15.75
C ILE A 300 13.32 -27.16 -16.39
N LEU A 301 14.39 -27.12 -15.59
CA LEU A 301 15.75 -27.31 -16.08
C LEU A 301 16.06 -28.78 -16.39
N ALA A 302 15.63 -29.69 -15.52
CA ALA A 302 15.83 -31.13 -15.68
C ALA A 302 15.13 -31.69 -16.93
N GLU A 303 13.96 -31.14 -17.27
CA GLU A 303 13.19 -31.48 -18.47
C GLU A 303 13.68 -30.73 -19.73
N GLY A 304 14.72 -29.91 -19.62
CA GLY A 304 15.30 -29.19 -20.76
C GLY A 304 14.43 -28.05 -21.31
N LYS A 305 13.45 -27.56 -20.54
CA LYS A 305 12.53 -26.49 -20.98
C LYS A 305 13.18 -25.11 -21.08
N ALA A 306 14.22 -24.88 -20.29
CA ALA A 306 15.01 -23.64 -20.28
C ALA A 306 16.41 -23.90 -19.72
N ASP A 307 17.31 -22.91 -19.83
CA ASP A 307 18.65 -22.95 -19.27
C ASP A 307 18.74 -22.22 -17.92
N MET A 308 17.82 -21.30 -17.67
CA MET A 308 17.64 -20.57 -16.43
C MET A 308 16.15 -20.36 -16.12
N VAL A 309 15.87 -19.99 -14.87
CA VAL A 309 14.53 -19.56 -14.44
C VAL A 309 14.56 -18.11 -13.96
N SER A 310 13.56 -17.35 -14.39
CA SER A 310 13.29 -15.99 -13.93
C SER A 310 12.20 -16.03 -12.87
N MET A 311 12.53 -15.51 -11.69
CA MET A 311 11.57 -15.32 -10.60
C MET A 311 11.63 -13.87 -10.18
N ALA A 312 10.49 -13.18 -10.21
CA ALA A 312 10.39 -11.80 -9.71
C ALA A 312 9.79 -11.82 -8.29
N ARG A 313 8.48 -12.01 -8.21
CA ARG A 313 7.71 -11.98 -6.95
C ARG A 313 8.17 -12.97 -5.87
N PRO A 314 8.72 -14.18 -6.19
CA PRO A 314 9.34 -15.03 -5.17
C PRO A 314 10.44 -14.33 -4.37
N PHE A 315 11.24 -13.44 -4.97
CA PHE A 315 12.29 -12.69 -4.26
C PHE A 315 11.78 -11.49 -3.46
N LEU A 316 10.53 -11.05 -3.69
CA LEU A 316 9.83 -10.18 -2.75
C LEU A 316 9.36 -10.99 -1.54
N ALA A 317 8.85 -12.20 -1.76
CA ALA A 317 8.33 -13.06 -0.69
C ALA A 317 9.44 -13.64 0.21
N ASP A 318 10.56 -14.05 -0.36
CA ASP A 318 11.69 -14.60 0.39
C ASP A 318 13.03 -14.19 -0.25
N PRO A 319 13.81 -13.29 0.39
CA PRO A 319 15.13 -12.93 -0.13
C PRO A 319 16.13 -14.10 -0.07
N ASP A 320 15.93 -15.08 0.81
CA ASP A 320 16.84 -16.20 1.08
C ASP A 320 16.43 -17.48 0.33
N PHE A 321 15.57 -17.34 -0.69
CA PHE A 321 15.02 -18.46 -1.46
C PHE A 321 16.11 -19.42 -1.98
N VAL A 322 17.18 -18.87 -2.56
CA VAL A 322 18.20 -19.67 -3.26
C VAL A 322 19.06 -20.43 -2.25
N ASN A 323 19.53 -19.79 -1.18
CA ASN A 323 20.28 -20.48 -0.13
C ASN A 323 19.46 -21.58 0.55
N LYS A 324 18.19 -21.31 0.89
CA LYS A 324 17.27 -22.32 1.42
C LYS A 324 17.13 -23.51 0.47
N ALA A 325 17.02 -23.27 -0.83
CA ALA A 325 17.00 -24.33 -1.82
C ALA A 325 18.35 -25.11 -1.85
N ALA A 326 19.49 -24.41 -1.83
CA ALA A 326 20.82 -25.01 -1.85
C ALA A 326 21.05 -25.96 -0.65
N GLU A 327 20.54 -25.58 0.51
CA GLU A 327 20.64 -26.31 1.77
C GLU A 327 19.59 -27.44 1.90
N GLY A 328 18.77 -27.67 0.87
CA GLY A 328 17.68 -28.66 0.92
C GLY A 328 16.52 -28.24 1.83
N ARG A 329 16.46 -26.98 2.24
CA ARG A 329 15.42 -26.37 3.08
C ARG A 329 14.32 -25.71 2.25
N GLY A 330 13.90 -26.33 1.14
CA GLY A 330 12.82 -25.81 0.29
C GLY A 330 11.51 -25.60 1.06
N ALA A 331 11.25 -26.47 2.04
CA ALA A 331 10.15 -26.32 2.98
C ALA A 331 10.29 -25.10 3.92
N ASP A 332 11.37 -24.33 3.95
CA ASP A 332 11.45 -23.12 4.79
C ASP A 332 11.14 -21.84 4.01
N ILE A 333 10.89 -21.96 2.70
CA ILE A 333 10.70 -20.82 1.79
C ILE A 333 9.35 -20.15 1.99
N ASN A 334 9.35 -18.84 2.25
CA ASN A 334 8.14 -18.02 2.27
C ASN A 334 7.62 -17.83 0.83
N THR A 335 6.74 -18.74 0.40
CA THR A 335 6.38 -18.87 -1.00
C THR A 335 5.50 -17.71 -1.48
N CYS A 336 5.80 -17.17 -2.66
CA CYS A 336 4.93 -16.18 -3.29
C CYS A 336 3.59 -16.82 -3.68
N ILE A 337 2.50 -16.32 -3.11
CA ILE A 337 1.14 -16.81 -3.41
C ILE A 337 0.47 -16.17 -4.63
N ALA A 338 1.22 -15.38 -5.41
CA ALA A 338 0.73 -14.70 -6.62
C ALA A 338 -0.50 -13.78 -6.43
N CYS A 339 -0.74 -13.29 -5.21
CA CYS A 339 -1.92 -12.48 -4.88
C CYS A 339 -1.96 -11.11 -5.56
N ASN A 340 -0.81 -10.58 -6.01
CA ASN A 340 -0.60 -9.24 -6.57
C ASN A 340 -0.93 -8.04 -5.65
N GLN A 341 -1.53 -8.24 -4.48
CA GLN A 341 -2.13 -7.18 -3.64
C GLN A 341 -1.16 -6.16 -3.06
N ALA A 342 0.09 -6.56 -2.80
CA ALA A 342 1.11 -5.71 -2.16
C ALA A 342 2.21 -5.30 -3.14
N CYS A 343 2.37 -6.03 -4.24
CA CYS A 343 3.35 -5.74 -5.28
C CYS A 343 2.67 -4.99 -6.43
N LEU A 344 2.12 -5.72 -7.38
CA LEU A 344 1.62 -5.14 -8.62
C LEU A 344 0.48 -4.13 -8.39
N ASP A 345 -0.49 -4.44 -7.52
CA ASP A 345 -1.58 -3.51 -7.19
C ASP A 345 -1.09 -2.23 -6.51
N HIS A 346 0.05 -2.28 -5.79
CA HIS A 346 0.68 -1.07 -5.22
C HIS A 346 1.33 -0.24 -6.32
N THR A 347 2.13 -0.85 -7.21
CA THR A 347 2.75 -0.16 -8.35
C THR A 347 1.70 0.57 -9.19
N PHE A 348 0.61 -0.12 -9.58
CA PHE A 348 -0.50 0.50 -10.33
C PHE A 348 -1.35 1.48 -9.51
N ALA A 349 -1.07 1.62 -8.22
CA ALA A 349 -1.68 2.63 -7.34
C ALA A 349 -0.69 3.74 -6.94
N GLY A 350 0.51 3.79 -7.54
CA GLY A 350 1.53 4.78 -7.21
C GLY A 350 2.09 4.63 -5.79
N LYS A 351 2.10 3.39 -5.26
CA LYS A 351 2.65 3.06 -3.94
C LYS A 351 3.92 2.24 -4.11
N ILE A 352 4.85 2.39 -3.16
CA ILE A 352 6.03 1.52 -3.06
C ILE A 352 5.54 0.06 -2.94
N THR A 353 6.16 -0.80 -3.74
CA THR A 353 5.93 -2.24 -3.73
C THR A 353 6.25 -2.83 -2.35
N SER A 354 5.51 -3.85 -1.96
CA SER A 354 5.77 -4.69 -0.79
C SER A 354 5.36 -6.13 -1.09
N CYS A 355 5.29 -7.00 -0.09
CA CYS A 355 4.76 -8.35 -0.24
C CYS A 355 3.77 -8.66 0.88
N LEU A 356 2.66 -9.33 0.54
CA LEU A 356 1.64 -9.74 1.50
C LEU A 356 2.22 -10.65 2.59
N VAL A 357 3.07 -11.59 2.19
CA VAL A 357 3.68 -12.56 3.11
C VAL A 357 5.02 -12.08 3.66
N ASN A 358 5.59 -11.00 3.11
CA ASN A 358 6.83 -10.39 3.58
C ASN A 358 6.75 -8.85 3.53
N PRO A 359 6.22 -8.20 4.57
CA PRO A 359 6.12 -6.75 4.65
C PRO A 359 7.47 -6.00 4.61
N ARG A 360 8.60 -6.69 4.88
CA ARG A 360 9.94 -6.09 4.76
C ARG A 360 10.37 -5.84 3.32
N ALA A 361 9.73 -6.48 2.34
CA ALA A 361 10.10 -6.32 0.94
C ALA A 361 10.06 -4.83 0.52
N CYS A 362 11.18 -4.33 -0.01
CA CYS A 362 11.41 -2.92 -0.37
C CYS A 362 11.41 -1.93 0.82
N HIS A 363 11.40 -2.44 2.05
CA HIS A 363 11.40 -1.71 3.32
C HIS A 363 12.48 -2.28 4.25
N GLU A 364 13.53 -2.89 3.70
CA GLU A 364 14.58 -3.60 4.44
C GLU A 364 15.30 -2.70 5.45
N THR A 365 15.45 -1.41 5.12
CA THR A 365 16.09 -0.38 5.95
C THR A 365 15.13 0.28 6.94
N GLU A 366 13.82 0.08 6.78
CA GLU A 366 12.79 0.73 7.60
C GLU A 366 12.19 -0.25 8.61
N LEU A 367 11.88 -1.47 8.17
CA LEU A 367 11.36 -2.55 9.01
C LEU A 367 12.48 -3.54 9.36
N VAL A 368 13.24 -3.16 10.38
CA VAL A 368 14.37 -3.96 10.90
C VAL A 368 13.89 -4.85 12.04
N ILE A 369 14.14 -6.16 11.92
CA ILE A 369 13.80 -7.15 12.94
C ILE A 369 15.07 -7.53 13.71
N GLU A 370 15.35 -6.78 14.77
CA GLU A 370 16.54 -6.99 15.62
C GLU A 370 16.23 -7.92 16.80
N PRO A 371 17.21 -8.71 17.30
CA PRO A 371 17.08 -9.44 18.55
C PRO A 371 16.70 -8.54 19.74
N THR A 372 15.84 -9.04 20.63
CA THR A 372 15.48 -8.34 21.87
C THR A 372 16.57 -8.52 22.93
N THR A 373 16.88 -7.45 23.66
CA THR A 373 17.68 -7.50 24.89
C THR A 373 16.83 -7.59 26.16
N THR A 374 15.52 -7.41 26.04
CA THR A 374 14.54 -7.50 27.13
C THR A 374 13.42 -8.51 26.83
N PRO A 375 13.72 -9.83 26.86
CA PRO A 375 12.73 -10.86 26.58
C PRO A 375 11.47 -10.72 27.45
N ARG A 376 10.31 -10.91 26.84
CA ARG A 376 8.98 -10.88 27.48
C ARG A 376 8.28 -12.21 27.26
N THR A 377 7.42 -12.60 28.19
CA THR A 377 6.47 -13.70 28.05
C THR A 377 5.18 -13.16 27.42
N ILE A 378 4.80 -13.70 26.26
CA ILE A 378 3.73 -13.13 25.43
C ILE A 378 2.69 -14.21 25.12
N ALA A 379 1.43 -13.93 25.44
CA ALA A 379 0.30 -14.73 24.99
C ALA A 379 -0.23 -14.19 23.66
N VAL A 380 -0.34 -15.02 22.64
CA VAL A 380 -0.96 -14.66 21.36
C VAL A 380 -2.23 -15.48 21.20
N VAL A 381 -3.38 -14.83 21.06
CA VAL A 381 -4.69 -15.50 20.97
C VAL A 381 -5.21 -15.44 19.54
N GLY A 382 -5.23 -16.58 18.87
CA GLY A 382 -5.66 -16.77 17.48
C GLY A 382 -4.47 -17.03 16.56
N ALA A 383 -4.43 -18.21 15.93
CA ALA A 383 -3.39 -18.61 14.99
C ALA A 383 -3.79 -18.31 13.52
N GLY A 384 -4.49 -17.20 13.28
CA GLY A 384 -4.66 -16.64 11.94
C GLY A 384 -3.39 -15.94 11.44
N PRO A 385 -3.38 -15.42 10.19
CA PRO A 385 -2.17 -14.81 9.60
C PRO A 385 -1.53 -13.70 10.44
N ALA A 386 -2.32 -12.88 11.14
CA ALA A 386 -1.79 -11.86 12.05
C ALA A 386 -1.05 -12.46 13.25
N GLY A 387 -1.69 -13.42 13.94
CA GLY A 387 -1.12 -14.08 15.12
C GLY A 387 0.09 -14.93 14.78
N LEU A 388 0.06 -15.64 13.64
CA LEU A 388 1.19 -16.41 13.13
C LEU A 388 2.39 -15.50 12.84
N ALA A 389 2.17 -14.42 12.09
CA ALA A 389 3.21 -13.47 11.75
C ALA A 389 3.83 -12.82 13.00
N PHE A 390 3.00 -12.34 13.93
CA PHE A 390 3.49 -11.80 15.19
C PHE A 390 4.26 -12.85 15.99
N ALA A 391 3.68 -14.04 16.21
CA ALA A 391 4.24 -15.04 17.11
C ALA A 391 5.62 -15.51 16.65
N THR A 392 5.77 -15.84 15.36
CA THR A 392 7.05 -16.34 14.84
C THR A 392 8.10 -15.25 14.77
N THR A 393 7.73 -14.01 14.44
CA THR A 393 8.69 -12.88 14.42
C THR A 393 9.10 -12.46 15.83
N ALA A 394 8.18 -12.43 16.80
CA ALA A 394 8.52 -12.12 18.19
C ALA A 394 9.42 -13.21 18.82
N ALA A 395 9.15 -14.48 18.52
CA ALA A 395 10.00 -15.59 18.96
C ALA A 395 11.39 -15.57 18.30
N GLU A 396 11.48 -15.25 17.00
CA GLU A 396 12.75 -15.02 16.30
C GLU A 396 13.61 -13.93 16.93
N ARG A 397 12.99 -12.86 17.46
CA ARG A 397 13.70 -11.83 18.22
C ARG A 397 14.21 -12.34 19.58
N GLY A 398 13.63 -13.38 20.14
CA GLY A 398 13.99 -13.94 21.45
C GLY A 398 12.92 -13.83 22.55
N HIS A 399 11.69 -13.38 22.24
CA HIS A 399 10.60 -13.40 23.21
C HIS A 399 10.07 -14.83 23.46
N ARG A 400 9.52 -15.07 24.66
CA ARG A 400 8.88 -16.36 25.00
C ARG A 400 7.40 -16.30 24.62
N VAL A 401 7.05 -16.89 23.48
CA VAL A 401 5.71 -16.78 22.91
C VAL A 401 4.90 -18.07 23.11
N THR A 402 3.69 -17.95 23.64
CA THR A 402 2.67 -19.01 23.61
C THR A 402 1.55 -18.60 22.68
N LEU A 403 1.28 -19.40 21.65
CA LEU A 403 0.26 -19.16 20.63
C LEU A 403 -0.93 -20.09 20.88
N PHE A 404 -2.08 -19.53 21.19
CA PHE A 404 -3.33 -20.25 21.44
C PHE A 404 -4.24 -20.22 20.22
N GLU A 405 -4.82 -21.36 19.88
CA GLU A 405 -5.79 -21.51 18.79
C GLU A 405 -6.94 -22.40 19.25
N ALA A 406 -8.17 -21.93 19.02
CA ALA A 406 -9.36 -22.67 19.42
C ALA A 406 -9.60 -23.90 18.54
N GLY A 407 -9.19 -23.86 17.26
CA GLY A 407 -9.31 -24.97 16.33
C GLY A 407 -8.18 -25.99 16.42
N ALA A 408 -8.34 -27.10 15.69
CA ALA A 408 -7.38 -28.21 15.64
C ALA A 408 -6.15 -27.94 14.74
N ARG A 409 -6.07 -26.78 14.10
CA ARG A 409 -4.99 -26.41 13.17
C ARG A 409 -4.81 -24.90 13.12
N ILE A 410 -3.59 -24.47 12.82
CA ILE A 410 -3.28 -23.06 12.55
C ILE A 410 -3.94 -22.59 11.24
N GLY A 411 -4.02 -21.28 11.05
CA GLY A 411 -4.30 -20.64 9.77
C GLY A 411 -5.54 -19.74 9.76
N GLY A 412 -6.46 -19.89 10.72
CA GLY A 412 -7.68 -19.10 10.76
C GLY A 412 -8.40 -19.08 9.40
N GLN A 413 -8.72 -17.90 8.88
CA GLN A 413 -9.40 -17.73 7.60
C GLN A 413 -8.62 -18.22 6.36
N PHE A 414 -7.30 -18.44 6.44
CA PHE A 414 -6.55 -19.03 5.32
C PHE A 414 -6.95 -20.48 5.05
N ASN A 415 -7.39 -21.23 6.07
CA ASN A 415 -7.96 -22.57 5.87
C ASN A 415 -9.24 -22.56 5.05
N ILE A 416 -9.91 -21.42 4.97
CA ILE A 416 -11.12 -21.22 4.17
C ILE A 416 -10.72 -20.71 2.78
N ALA A 417 -9.85 -19.69 2.73
CA ALA A 417 -9.39 -19.11 1.47
C ALA A 417 -8.71 -20.14 0.54
N MET A 418 -7.94 -21.09 1.09
CA MET A 418 -7.25 -22.11 0.27
C MET A 418 -8.18 -23.14 -0.39
N GLN A 419 -9.47 -23.17 0.00
CA GLN A 419 -10.47 -24.05 -0.62
C GLN A 419 -11.11 -23.42 -1.86
N ILE A 420 -10.91 -22.12 -2.09
CA ILE A 420 -11.45 -21.41 -3.24
C ILE A 420 -10.64 -21.79 -4.48
N PRO A 421 -11.27 -22.24 -5.58
CA PRO A 421 -10.59 -22.50 -6.84
C PRO A 421 -9.73 -21.30 -7.26
N GLY A 422 -8.44 -21.55 -7.53
CA GLY A 422 -7.47 -20.50 -7.87
C GLY A 422 -6.84 -19.79 -6.67
N LYS A 423 -7.04 -20.28 -5.44
CA LYS A 423 -6.38 -19.80 -4.20
C LYS A 423 -5.71 -20.94 -3.41
N GLU A 424 -5.46 -22.08 -4.02
CA GLU A 424 -4.83 -23.25 -3.39
C GLU A 424 -3.44 -22.91 -2.84
N GLU A 425 -2.75 -21.95 -3.48
CA GLU A 425 -1.43 -21.41 -3.11
C GLU A 425 -1.36 -20.88 -1.67
N PHE A 426 -2.49 -20.52 -1.04
CA PHE A 426 -2.53 -20.09 0.37
C PHE A 426 -2.09 -21.19 1.35
N ALA A 427 -2.17 -22.46 0.94
CA ALA A 427 -1.64 -23.59 1.72
C ALA A 427 -0.12 -23.44 1.97
N GLU A 428 0.63 -22.83 1.04
CA GLU A 428 2.07 -22.62 1.19
C GLU A 428 2.41 -21.64 2.32
N THR A 429 1.57 -20.62 2.54
CA THR A 429 1.77 -19.70 3.66
C THR A 429 1.52 -20.39 5.00
N LEU A 430 0.56 -21.32 5.08
CA LEU A 430 0.31 -22.10 6.29
C LEU A 430 1.44 -23.10 6.54
N ARG A 431 1.91 -23.76 5.49
CA ARG A 431 3.11 -24.59 5.54
C ARG A 431 4.29 -23.78 6.06
N TYR A 432 4.50 -22.56 5.55
CA TYR A 432 5.58 -21.66 5.98
C TYR A 432 5.52 -21.37 7.47
N PHE A 433 4.37 -20.89 7.95
CA PHE A 433 4.23 -20.58 9.37
C PHE A 433 4.32 -21.80 10.28
N GLY A 434 3.86 -22.98 9.82
CA GLY A 434 4.06 -24.24 10.54
C GLY A 434 5.55 -24.52 10.77
N ARG A 435 6.38 -24.39 9.74
CA ARG A 435 7.84 -24.54 9.85
C ARG A 435 8.47 -23.45 10.72
N ARG A 436 8.01 -22.21 10.61
CA ARG A 436 8.49 -21.11 11.47
C ARG A 436 8.19 -21.35 12.95
N ILE A 437 7.01 -21.87 13.29
CA ILE A 437 6.67 -22.24 14.67
C ILE A 437 7.68 -23.26 15.22
N GLU A 438 7.97 -24.31 14.45
CA GLU A 438 8.96 -25.34 14.84
C GLU A 438 10.35 -24.74 15.03
N GLN A 439 10.81 -23.91 14.08
CA GLN A 439 12.15 -23.30 14.11
C GLN A 439 12.34 -22.29 15.24
N THR A 440 11.30 -21.52 15.54
CA THR A 440 11.37 -20.43 16.53
C THR A 440 10.99 -20.89 17.94
N GLY A 441 10.51 -22.13 18.10
CA GLY A 441 10.15 -22.69 19.40
C GLY A 441 8.88 -22.08 20.01
N VAL A 442 8.00 -21.48 19.19
CA VAL A 442 6.71 -20.95 19.66
C VAL A 442 5.90 -22.08 20.32
N ALA A 443 5.47 -21.87 21.56
CA ALA A 443 4.64 -22.84 22.27
C ALA A 443 3.20 -22.82 21.73
N LEU A 444 2.93 -23.63 20.71
CA LEU A 444 1.62 -23.73 20.08
C LEU A 444 0.65 -24.60 20.90
N LYS A 445 -0.53 -24.05 21.18
CA LYS A 445 -1.64 -24.75 21.85
C LYS A 445 -2.89 -24.73 20.99
N LEU A 446 -3.09 -25.80 20.23
CA LEU A 446 -4.29 -26.05 19.43
C LEU A 446 -5.44 -26.56 20.33
N ASN A 447 -6.67 -26.55 19.81
CA ASN A 447 -7.87 -26.97 20.54
C ASN A 447 -8.04 -26.27 21.91
N THR A 448 -7.53 -25.04 22.03
CA THR A 448 -7.44 -24.31 23.29
C THR A 448 -8.09 -22.94 23.13
N ARG A 449 -9.39 -22.87 23.44
CA ARG A 449 -10.09 -21.58 23.58
C ARG A 449 -9.82 -21.03 24.97
N VAL A 450 -9.10 -19.91 25.05
CA VAL A 450 -8.69 -19.28 26.31
C VAL A 450 -9.70 -18.23 26.78
N SER A 451 -9.84 -18.13 28.10
CA SER A 451 -10.55 -17.07 28.81
C SER A 451 -9.59 -15.99 29.34
N ALA A 452 -10.11 -14.82 29.71
CA ALA A 452 -9.28 -13.75 30.28
C ALA A 452 -8.61 -14.19 31.60
N ALA A 453 -9.32 -14.94 32.44
CA ALA A 453 -8.80 -15.46 33.71
C ALA A 453 -7.64 -16.45 33.53
N GLU A 454 -7.61 -17.20 32.43
CA GLU A 454 -6.52 -18.13 32.15
C GLU A 454 -5.22 -17.43 31.73
N LEU A 455 -5.30 -16.18 31.24
CA LEU A 455 -4.17 -15.38 30.78
C LEU A 455 -3.69 -14.36 31.83
N ALA A 456 -4.61 -13.82 32.63
CA ALA A 456 -4.32 -12.77 33.61
C ALA A 456 -3.21 -13.17 34.59
N GLY A 457 -2.22 -12.29 34.77
CA GLY A 457 -1.09 -12.48 35.67
C GLY A 457 -0.06 -13.54 35.26
N LYS A 458 -0.21 -14.20 34.09
CA LYS A 458 0.71 -15.26 33.62
C LYS A 458 1.65 -14.83 32.50
N PHE A 459 1.40 -13.69 31.87
CA PHE A 459 2.16 -13.18 30.73
C PHE A 459 2.40 -11.68 30.90
N ASP A 460 3.50 -11.17 30.35
CA ASP A 460 3.84 -9.74 30.38
C ASP A 460 3.01 -8.92 29.40
N GLU A 461 2.54 -9.57 28.33
CA GLU A 461 1.80 -9.00 27.21
C GLU A 461 0.77 -10.00 26.67
N VAL A 462 -0.38 -9.51 26.22
CA VAL A 462 -1.38 -10.29 25.48
C VAL A 462 -1.64 -9.66 24.12
N VAL A 463 -1.50 -10.44 23.05
CA VAL A 463 -1.80 -10.03 21.68
C VAL A 463 -3.03 -10.78 21.20
N LEU A 464 -4.12 -10.04 21.00
CA LEU A 464 -5.36 -10.58 20.47
C LEU A 464 -5.33 -10.50 18.94
N ALA A 465 -5.22 -11.67 18.32
CA ALA A 465 -5.31 -11.92 16.89
C ALA A 465 -6.52 -12.83 16.57
N THR A 466 -7.60 -12.65 17.34
CA THR A 466 -8.80 -13.49 17.41
C THR A 466 -9.66 -13.48 16.14
N GLY A 467 -9.36 -12.60 15.18
CA GLY A 467 -10.05 -12.56 13.90
C GLY A 467 -11.38 -11.83 13.95
N ILE A 468 -12.40 -12.39 13.32
CA ILE A 468 -13.66 -11.73 13.02
C ILE A 468 -14.86 -12.64 13.29
N VAL A 469 -16.04 -12.03 13.31
CA VAL A 469 -17.34 -12.69 13.23
C VAL A 469 -18.04 -12.28 11.92
N PRO A 470 -18.67 -13.21 11.16
CA PRO A 470 -19.52 -12.85 10.02
C PRO A 470 -20.64 -11.89 10.43
N ARG A 471 -20.86 -10.83 9.64
CA ARG A 471 -21.95 -9.89 9.90
C ARG A 471 -23.29 -10.45 9.40
N VAL A 472 -24.27 -10.50 10.29
CA VAL A 472 -25.68 -10.81 9.96
C VAL A 472 -26.42 -9.50 9.66
N PRO A 473 -27.04 -9.34 8.47
CA PRO A 473 -27.77 -8.12 8.12
C PRO A 473 -29.18 -8.11 8.73
N GLU A 474 -29.70 -6.92 9.00
CA GLU A 474 -31.10 -6.73 9.39
C GLU A 474 -32.00 -6.85 8.14
N ILE A 475 -32.55 -8.06 7.91
CA ILE A 475 -33.48 -8.36 6.82
C ILE A 475 -34.60 -9.23 7.42
N GLU A 476 -35.86 -8.93 7.08
CA GLU A 476 -36.98 -9.78 7.50
C GLU A 476 -36.78 -11.21 6.97
N GLY A 477 -36.85 -12.21 7.86
CA GLY A 477 -36.60 -13.61 7.51
C GLY A 477 -35.12 -14.01 7.39
N VAL A 478 -34.19 -13.23 7.94
CA VAL A 478 -32.75 -13.60 7.94
C VAL A 478 -32.44 -14.95 8.60
N ASP A 479 -33.29 -15.42 9.53
CA ASP A 479 -33.17 -16.73 10.18
C ASP A 479 -33.89 -17.87 9.43
N HIS A 480 -34.43 -17.60 8.23
CA HIS A 480 -35.13 -18.59 7.43
C HIS A 480 -34.21 -19.77 7.05
N PRO A 481 -34.67 -21.04 6.97
CA PRO A 481 -33.83 -22.21 6.67
C PRO A 481 -33.07 -22.17 5.34
N LYS A 482 -33.47 -21.29 4.41
CA LYS A 482 -32.77 -21.05 3.14
C LYS A 482 -31.46 -20.27 3.32
N VAL A 483 -31.31 -19.54 4.43
CA VAL A 483 -30.19 -18.65 4.69
C VAL A 483 -29.01 -19.42 5.25
N LEU A 484 -27.84 -19.21 4.65
CA LEU A 484 -26.56 -19.76 5.09
C LEU A 484 -25.52 -18.64 5.15
N GLY A 485 -24.61 -18.67 6.12
CA GLY A 485 -23.42 -17.83 6.12
C GLY A 485 -22.34 -18.38 5.18
N TYR A 486 -21.41 -17.53 4.74
CA TYR A 486 -20.26 -18.01 3.94
C TYR A 486 -19.41 -19.06 4.68
N LEU A 487 -19.37 -19.04 6.02
CA LEU A 487 -18.69 -20.08 6.81
C LEU A 487 -19.44 -21.41 6.79
N ASP A 488 -20.78 -21.40 6.84
CA ASP A 488 -21.58 -22.62 6.72
C ASP A 488 -21.28 -23.35 5.40
N VAL A 489 -21.09 -22.57 4.33
CA VAL A 489 -20.78 -23.08 3.00
C VAL A 489 -19.33 -23.55 2.89
N LEU A 490 -18.36 -22.67 3.18
CA LEU A 490 -16.95 -22.92 2.87
C LEU A 490 -16.20 -23.71 3.95
N ARG A 491 -16.60 -23.58 5.22
CA ARG A 491 -15.96 -24.28 6.34
C ARG A 491 -16.72 -25.55 6.70
N ASP A 492 -18.05 -25.44 6.84
CA ASP A 492 -18.88 -26.53 7.35
C ASP A 492 -19.49 -27.38 6.23
N SER A 493 -19.30 -27.00 4.97
CA SER A 493 -19.77 -27.73 3.78
C SER A 493 -21.27 -28.05 3.83
N LYS A 494 -22.09 -27.15 4.39
CA LYS A 494 -23.54 -27.35 4.40
C LYS A 494 -24.07 -27.47 2.96
N PRO A 495 -25.04 -28.36 2.69
CA PRO A 495 -25.63 -28.51 1.37
C PRO A 495 -26.21 -27.19 0.84
N VAL A 496 -25.95 -26.90 -0.43
CA VAL A 496 -26.48 -25.72 -1.13
C VAL A 496 -27.14 -26.21 -2.41
N GLY A 497 -28.37 -25.77 -2.64
CA GLY A 497 -29.20 -26.13 -3.79
C GLY A 497 -28.71 -25.56 -5.12
N ARG A 498 -29.54 -25.73 -6.16
CA ARG A 498 -29.18 -25.40 -7.54
C ARG A 498 -29.22 -23.90 -7.80
N ARG A 499 -30.22 -23.19 -7.26
CA ARG A 499 -30.41 -21.74 -7.45
C ARG A 499 -29.98 -20.99 -6.21
N VAL A 500 -29.04 -20.07 -6.36
CA VAL A 500 -28.37 -19.42 -5.22
C VAL A 500 -28.35 -17.90 -5.40
N ALA A 501 -28.77 -17.18 -4.36
CA ALA A 501 -28.54 -15.74 -4.24
C ALA A 501 -27.40 -15.48 -3.25
N ILE A 502 -26.42 -14.66 -3.60
CA ILE A 502 -25.32 -14.27 -2.72
C ILE A 502 -25.48 -12.77 -2.38
N LEU A 503 -25.63 -12.45 -1.10
CA LEU A 503 -25.75 -11.07 -0.63
C LEU A 503 -24.40 -10.51 -0.22
N GLY A 504 -23.92 -9.53 -0.97
CA GLY A 504 -22.64 -8.86 -0.73
C GLY A 504 -21.59 -9.30 -1.74
N ALA A 505 -21.14 -8.37 -2.58
CA ALA A 505 -20.20 -8.62 -3.66
C ALA A 505 -18.80 -8.03 -3.41
N GLY A 506 -18.33 -8.10 -2.15
CA GLY A 506 -16.92 -7.90 -1.81
C GLY A 506 -16.08 -9.15 -2.11
N GLY A 507 -14.81 -9.16 -1.67
CA GLY A 507 -13.89 -10.28 -1.92
C GLY A 507 -14.46 -11.66 -1.57
N ILE A 508 -15.06 -11.81 -0.38
CA ILE A 508 -15.68 -13.08 0.06
C ILE A 508 -16.86 -13.48 -0.83
N GLY A 509 -17.68 -12.52 -1.26
CA GLY A 509 -18.83 -12.81 -2.14
C GLY A 509 -18.40 -13.35 -3.50
N PHE A 510 -17.31 -12.79 -4.06
CA PHE A 510 -16.70 -13.32 -5.27
C PHE A 510 -16.09 -14.71 -5.05
N ASP A 511 -15.41 -14.93 -3.92
CA ASP A 511 -14.84 -16.24 -3.58
C ASP A 511 -15.91 -17.33 -3.43
N VAL A 512 -17.02 -17.01 -2.75
CA VAL A 512 -18.16 -17.93 -2.61
C VAL A 512 -18.79 -18.19 -3.98
N ALA A 513 -18.97 -17.16 -4.81
CA ALA A 513 -19.49 -17.35 -6.17
C ALA A 513 -18.57 -18.26 -6.99
N GLU A 514 -17.24 -18.08 -6.89
CA GLU A 514 -16.25 -18.92 -7.56
C GLU A 514 -16.39 -20.37 -7.08
N TYR A 515 -16.34 -20.60 -5.77
CA TYR A 515 -16.46 -21.92 -5.17
C TYR A 515 -17.74 -22.65 -5.60
N LEU A 516 -18.91 -21.98 -5.56
CA LEU A 516 -20.18 -22.60 -5.92
C LEU A 516 -20.38 -22.78 -7.43
N SER A 517 -19.57 -22.12 -8.26
CA SER A 517 -19.61 -22.23 -9.73
C SER A 517 -18.68 -23.32 -10.29
N HIS A 518 -17.92 -23.98 -9.43
CA HIS A 518 -16.95 -25.01 -9.80
C HIS A 518 -17.38 -26.41 -9.34
N GLU A 519 -17.02 -27.40 -10.16
CA GLU A 519 -16.97 -28.82 -9.80
C GLU A 519 -15.64 -29.41 -10.26
N GLY A 520 -15.16 -30.41 -9.53
CA GLY A 520 -13.92 -31.13 -9.86
C GLY A 520 -12.65 -30.31 -9.66
N ILE A 521 -11.64 -30.58 -10.49
CA ILE A 521 -10.30 -29.98 -10.35
C ILE A 521 -10.32 -28.54 -10.87
N SER A 522 -9.73 -27.64 -10.07
CA SER A 522 -9.52 -26.24 -10.39
C SER A 522 -8.61 -26.06 -11.62
N PRO A 523 -8.92 -25.13 -12.55
CA PRO A 523 -8.03 -24.78 -13.66
C PRO A 523 -6.61 -24.39 -13.22
N SER A 524 -6.44 -23.79 -12.03
CA SER A 524 -5.12 -23.40 -11.51
C SER A 524 -4.20 -24.60 -11.24
N LEU A 525 -4.76 -25.81 -11.08
CA LEU A 525 -4.02 -27.06 -10.88
C LEU A 525 -3.95 -27.91 -12.15
N ALA A 526 -4.64 -27.52 -13.22
CA ALA A 526 -4.76 -28.28 -14.46
C ALA A 526 -4.48 -27.38 -15.68
N PRO A 527 -3.22 -27.25 -16.14
CA PRO A 527 -2.85 -26.31 -17.20
C PRO A 527 -3.68 -26.41 -18.48
N ALA A 528 -3.98 -27.64 -18.94
CA ALA A 528 -4.81 -27.84 -20.13
C ALA A 528 -6.22 -27.25 -19.97
N LYS A 529 -6.83 -27.37 -18.78
CA LYS A 529 -8.13 -26.79 -18.46
C LYS A 529 -8.06 -25.27 -18.44
N PHE A 530 -7.01 -24.71 -17.82
CA PHE A 530 -6.75 -23.27 -17.85
C PHE A 530 -6.58 -22.73 -19.28
N TYR A 531 -5.81 -23.41 -20.13
CA TYR A 531 -5.66 -22.98 -21.53
C TYR A 531 -6.97 -23.02 -22.30
N ALA A 532 -7.76 -24.09 -22.14
CA ALA A 532 -9.05 -24.22 -22.78
C ALA A 532 -10.01 -23.10 -22.33
N GLU A 533 -10.11 -22.85 -21.03
CA GLU A 533 -11.02 -21.85 -20.45
C GLU A 533 -10.68 -20.41 -20.90
N TRP A 534 -9.40 -20.10 -21.03
CA TRP A 534 -8.94 -18.76 -21.44
C TRP A 534 -8.66 -18.62 -22.94
N GLY A 535 -8.79 -19.69 -23.72
CA GLY A 535 -8.53 -19.65 -25.16
C GLY A 535 -7.05 -19.49 -25.50
N ILE A 536 -6.15 -20.13 -24.76
CA ILE A 536 -4.73 -20.19 -25.08
C ILE A 536 -4.48 -21.38 -26.02
N ASP A 537 -3.87 -21.12 -27.18
CA ASP A 537 -3.48 -22.15 -28.14
C ASP A 537 -2.09 -22.71 -27.81
N ALA A 538 -2.05 -23.76 -26.98
CA ALA A 538 -0.79 -24.43 -26.60
C ALA A 538 -0.03 -25.05 -27.79
N ARG A 539 -0.67 -25.22 -28.96
CA ARG A 539 -0.01 -25.71 -30.18
C ARG A 539 0.61 -24.57 -30.99
N TYR A 540 0.23 -23.32 -30.70
CA TYR A 540 0.64 -22.14 -31.46
C TYR A 540 0.19 -22.17 -32.94
N ALA A 541 -0.96 -22.79 -33.23
CA ALA A 541 -1.50 -22.87 -34.59
C ALA A 541 -2.12 -21.54 -35.06
N ASN A 542 -2.37 -20.61 -34.15
CA ASN A 542 -3.01 -19.32 -34.40
C ASN A 542 -2.13 -18.16 -33.90
N ARG A 543 -2.25 -17.00 -34.57
CA ARG A 543 -1.56 -15.75 -34.20
C ARG A 543 -1.82 -15.35 -32.75
N GLY A 544 -0.78 -14.86 -32.09
CA GLY A 544 -0.81 -14.48 -30.67
C GLY A 544 -0.98 -15.65 -29.70
N GLY A 545 -0.99 -16.90 -30.21
CA GLY A 545 -1.29 -18.10 -29.43
C GLY A 545 -2.70 -18.11 -28.84
N LEU A 546 -3.67 -17.61 -29.60
CA LEU A 546 -5.08 -17.53 -29.20
C LEU A 546 -5.94 -18.56 -29.92
N THR A 547 -6.88 -19.16 -29.20
CA THR A 547 -7.96 -19.98 -29.77
C THR A 547 -9.28 -19.61 -29.11
N ARG A 548 -10.39 -20.22 -29.57
CA ARG A 548 -11.70 -19.95 -28.98
C ARG A 548 -11.75 -20.53 -27.54
N PRO A 549 -12.12 -19.72 -26.53
CA PRO A 549 -12.36 -20.21 -25.18
C PRO A 549 -13.40 -21.33 -25.14
N GLN A 550 -13.13 -22.36 -24.35
CA GLN A 550 -14.03 -23.48 -24.06
C GLN A 550 -14.54 -23.32 -22.63
N LEU A 551 -15.79 -22.85 -22.51
CA LEU A 551 -16.39 -22.53 -21.22
C LEU A 551 -17.14 -23.74 -20.65
N GLU A 552 -16.84 -24.09 -19.40
CA GLU A 552 -17.62 -25.09 -18.66
C GLU A 552 -18.94 -24.49 -18.18
N THR A 553 -19.99 -25.30 -18.16
CA THR A 553 -21.27 -24.91 -17.58
C THR A 553 -21.16 -24.98 -16.06
N ALA A 554 -21.57 -23.93 -15.35
CA ALA A 554 -21.62 -23.95 -13.89
C ALA A 554 -22.66 -24.97 -13.40
N PRO A 555 -22.39 -25.68 -12.31
CA PRO A 555 -23.35 -26.65 -11.72
C PRO A 555 -24.58 -25.97 -11.11
N ARG A 556 -24.52 -24.64 -10.91
CA ARG A 556 -25.52 -23.85 -10.19
C ARG A 556 -25.83 -22.55 -10.90
N GLU A 557 -27.05 -22.07 -10.69
CA GLU A 557 -27.53 -20.78 -11.14
C GLU A 557 -27.32 -19.77 -10.02
N ILE A 558 -26.32 -18.88 -10.19
CA ILE A 558 -25.87 -17.98 -9.13
C ILE A 558 -26.20 -16.53 -9.49
N VAL A 559 -26.77 -15.80 -8.53
CA VAL A 559 -26.97 -14.35 -8.60
C VAL A 559 -26.19 -13.67 -7.48
N LEU A 560 -25.18 -12.88 -7.84
CA LEU A 560 -24.36 -12.09 -6.93
C LEU A 560 -24.90 -10.66 -6.82
N LEU A 561 -25.28 -10.26 -5.61
CA LEU A 561 -26.06 -9.05 -5.35
C LEU A 561 -25.26 -8.06 -4.49
N GLN A 562 -25.37 -6.77 -4.78
CA GLN A 562 -24.91 -5.70 -3.89
C GLN A 562 -25.88 -4.51 -3.85
N ARG A 563 -25.90 -3.81 -2.71
CA ARG A 563 -26.70 -2.59 -2.51
C ARG A 563 -26.12 -1.36 -3.21
N LYS A 564 -24.79 -1.28 -3.30
CA LYS A 564 -24.11 -0.16 -3.98
C LYS A 564 -24.52 -0.16 -5.45
N ALA A 565 -24.84 1.01 -6.01
CA ALA A 565 -25.16 1.16 -7.42
C ALA A 565 -23.93 1.07 -8.34
N SER A 566 -22.74 1.15 -7.78
CA SER A 566 -21.47 1.05 -8.51
C SER A 566 -21.27 -0.35 -9.09
N LYS A 567 -20.29 -0.52 -9.99
CA LYS A 567 -20.09 -1.78 -10.72
C LYS A 567 -19.75 -2.92 -9.74
N VAL A 568 -20.36 -4.08 -9.92
CA VAL A 568 -20.08 -5.26 -9.09
C VAL A 568 -18.61 -5.66 -9.23
N GLY A 569 -17.91 -5.79 -8.10
CA GLY A 569 -16.48 -6.11 -8.05
C GLY A 569 -15.54 -4.95 -8.40
N GLU A 570 -16.01 -3.71 -8.43
CA GLU A 570 -15.18 -2.52 -8.67
C GLU A 570 -14.07 -2.34 -7.62
N GLY A 571 -14.35 -2.67 -6.36
CA GLY A 571 -13.39 -2.59 -5.25
C GLY A 571 -12.43 -3.78 -5.10
N LEU A 572 -12.42 -4.73 -6.05
CA LEU A 572 -11.44 -5.82 -6.05
C LEU A 572 -10.04 -5.30 -6.45
N GLY A 573 -9.00 -6.12 -6.27
CA GLY A 573 -7.62 -5.76 -6.62
C GLY A 573 -7.51 -5.23 -8.06
N LYS A 574 -6.70 -4.17 -8.27
CA LYS A 574 -6.60 -3.48 -9.57
C LYS A 574 -6.23 -4.44 -10.70
N THR A 575 -5.33 -5.38 -10.44
CA THR A 575 -4.80 -6.31 -11.45
C THR A 575 -5.51 -7.67 -11.50
N THR A 576 -6.35 -7.99 -10.51
CA THR A 576 -7.01 -9.30 -10.41
C THR A 576 -8.53 -9.24 -10.48
N GLY A 577 -9.15 -8.11 -10.15
CA GLY A 577 -10.61 -7.96 -10.13
C GLY A 577 -11.26 -8.22 -11.50
N TRP A 578 -10.59 -7.88 -12.60
CA TRP A 578 -11.11 -8.16 -13.94
C TRP A 578 -11.12 -9.66 -14.25
N ILE A 579 -10.17 -10.42 -13.70
CA ILE A 579 -10.06 -11.88 -13.87
C ILE A 579 -11.28 -12.53 -13.24
N HIS A 580 -11.54 -12.25 -11.96
CA HIS A 580 -12.67 -12.82 -11.22
C HIS A 580 -14.02 -12.45 -11.84
N ARG A 581 -14.19 -11.20 -12.29
CA ARG A 581 -15.42 -10.79 -13.00
C ARG A 581 -15.61 -11.55 -14.31
N THR A 582 -14.54 -11.79 -15.06
CA THR A 582 -14.59 -12.49 -16.35
C THR A 582 -14.86 -13.98 -16.14
N ALA A 583 -14.18 -14.63 -15.19
CA ALA A 583 -14.38 -16.04 -14.86
C ALA A 583 -15.84 -16.32 -14.46
N LEU A 584 -16.38 -15.57 -13.50
CA LEU A 584 -17.78 -15.71 -13.07
C LEU A 584 -18.78 -15.42 -14.19
N LYS A 585 -18.52 -14.40 -15.03
CA LYS A 585 -19.37 -14.10 -16.19
C LYS A 585 -19.37 -15.25 -17.20
N ASN A 586 -18.20 -15.83 -17.47
CA ASN A 586 -18.04 -16.97 -18.38
C ASN A 586 -18.74 -18.23 -17.85
N ARG A 587 -18.91 -18.34 -16.53
CA ARG A 587 -19.69 -19.39 -15.86
C ARG A 587 -21.18 -19.06 -15.71
N GLY A 588 -21.66 -17.96 -16.30
CA GLY A 588 -23.07 -17.59 -16.31
C GLY A 588 -23.58 -16.98 -15.00
N VAL A 589 -22.69 -16.59 -14.07
CA VAL A 589 -23.08 -15.92 -12.84
C VAL A 589 -23.65 -14.54 -13.15
N ARG A 590 -24.87 -14.28 -12.70
CA ARG A 590 -25.54 -12.98 -12.84
C ARG A 590 -25.05 -12.05 -11.73
N MET A 591 -24.58 -10.86 -12.10
CA MET A 591 -24.13 -9.84 -11.14
C MET A 591 -25.05 -8.63 -11.19
N ILE A 592 -25.60 -8.22 -10.04
CA ILE A 592 -26.59 -7.14 -9.97
C ILE A 592 -26.20 -6.14 -8.87
N ALA A 593 -26.13 -4.88 -9.24
CA ALA A 593 -25.87 -3.74 -8.37
C ALA A 593 -27.17 -2.96 -8.06
N GLY A 594 -27.12 -2.09 -7.04
CA GLY A 594 -28.25 -1.21 -6.69
C GLY A 594 -29.47 -1.94 -6.14
N VAL A 595 -29.27 -3.09 -5.50
CA VAL A 595 -30.37 -3.94 -5.00
C VAL A 595 -30.81 -3.51 -3.61
N THR A 596 -32.11 -3.46 -3.35
CA THR A 596 -32.67 -3.36 -2.00
C THR A 596 -33.23 -4.72 -1.58
N TYR A 597 -32.76 -5.27 -0.46
CA TYR A 597 -33.28 -6.53 0.08
C TYR A 597 -34.54 -6.23 0.90
N ARG A 598 -35.64 -6.94 0.63
CA ARG A 598 -36.92 -6.73 1.32
C ARG A 598 -37.11 -7.75 2.43
N ARG A 599 -37.24 -9.03 2.06
CA ARG A 599 -37.46 -10.15 2.98
C ARG A 599 -37.05 -11.48 2.35
N ILE A 600 -36.95 -12.51 3.18
CA ILE A 600 -36.62 -13.88 2.79
C ILE A 600 -37.72 -14.81 3.33
N ASP A 601 -38.32 -15.62 2.46
CA ASP A 601 -39.35 -16.61 2.83
C ASP A 601 -39.27 -17.87 1.95
N ASP A 602 -40.28 -18.75 2.03
CA ASP A 602 -40.36 -19.97 1.23
C ASP A 602 -40.31 -19.75 -0.28
N ALA A 603 -40.82 -18.60 -0.76
CA ALA A 603 -40.79 -18.26 -2.18
C ALA A 603 -39.39 -17.83 -2.65
N GLY A 604 -38.51 -17.40 -1.74
CA GLY A 604 -37.11 -17.05 -2.02
C GLY A 604 -36.70 -15.68 -1.46
N LEU A 605 -35.85 -14.97 -2.19
CA LEU A 605 -35.35 -13.65 -1.81
C LEU A 605 -36.16 -12.56 -2.53
N HIS A 606 -36.87 -11.74 -1.76
CA HIS A 606 -37.63 -10.60 -2.26
C HIS A 606 -36.70 -9.39 -2.35
N VAL A 607 -36.59 -8.79 -3.53
CA VAL A 607 -35.70 -7.65 -3.79
C VAL A 607 -36.41 -6.54 -4.56
N SER A 608 -35.86 -5.33 -4.50
CA SER A 608 -36.20 -4.23 -5.39
C SER A 608 -34.99 -3.86 -6.24
N ILE A 609 -35.15 -3.83 -7.56
CA ILE A 609 -34.11 -3.47 -8.53
C ILE A 609 -34.66 -2.39 -9.46
N GLY A 610 -34.02 -1.21 -9.47
CA GLY A 610 -34.51 -0.08 -10.27
C GLY A 610 -35.94 0.35 -9.92
N GLY A 611 -36.34 0.17 -8.65
CA GLY A 611 -37.69 0.49 -8.16
C GLY A 611 -38.77 -0.54 -8.50
N LYS A 612 -38.42 -1.66 -9.13
CA LYS A 612 -39.35 -2.79 -9.38
C LYS A 612 -39.09 -3.89 -8.37
N ASP A 613 -40.14 -4.32 -7.70
CA ASP A 613 -40.07 -5.46 -6.78
C ASP A 613 -40.16 -6.78 -7.55
N GLU A 614 -39.28 -7.71 -7.22
CA GLU A 614 -39.20 -9.05 -7.80
C GLU A 614 -38.85 -10.10 -6.75
N VAL A 615 -39.21 -11.36 -7.02
CA VAL A 615 -38.86 -12.50 -6.17
C VAL A 615 -37.85 -13.37 -6.90
N LEU A 616 -36.65 -13.47 -6.35
CA LEU A 616 -35.64 -14.42 -6.80
C LEU A 616 -35.95 -15.78 -6.16
N ALA A 617 -36.59 -16.66 -6.93
CA ALA A 617 -36.94 -18.02 -6.50
C ALA A 617 -35.68 -18.90 -6.37
N VAL A 618 -35.01 -18.79 -5.23
CA VAL A 618 -33.75 -19.47 -4.93
C VAL A 618 -33.93 -20.57 -3.88
N ASP A 619 -33.07 -21.57 -3.97
CA ASP A 619 -33.02 -22.68 -3.02
C ASP A 619 -32.28 -22.23 -1.75
N ASN A 620 -31.23 -21.40 -1.91
CA ASN A 620 -30.48 -20.82 -0.80
C ASN A 620 -30.11 -19.35 -1.00
N VAL A 621 -29.96 -18.64 0.12
CA VAL A 621 -29.45 -17.26 0.22
C VAL A 621 -28.17 -17.28 1.04
N ILE A 622 -27.04 -16.87 0.47
CA ILE A 622 -25.73 -16.91 1.14
C ILE A 622 -25.34 -15.50 1.59
N LEU A 623 -25.09 -15.33 2.90
CA LEU A 623 -24.71 -14.06 3.49
C LEU A 623 -23.20 -13.83 3.38
N CYS A 624 -22.79 -12.85 2.58
CA CYS A 624 -21.43 -12.34 2.42
C CYS A 624 -21.38 -10.83 2.72
N THR A 625 -22.12 -10.40 3.74
CA THR A 625 -22.50 -8.99 4.01
C THR A 625 -21.51 -8.18 4.86
N GLY A 626 -20.29 -8.69 5.03
CA GLY A 626 -19.21 -8.07 5.79
C GLY A 626 -18.78 -8.89 7.01
N GLN A 627 -17.89 -8.30 7.80
CA GLN A 627 -17.26 -8.93 8.97
C GLN A 627 -17.18 -7.90 10.10
N GLU A 628 -17.17 -8.37 11.35
CA GLU A 628 -17.02 -7.56 12.56
C GLU A 628 -15.84 -8.04 13.39
N PRO A 629 -15.10 -7.16 14.10
CA PRO A 629 -13.95 -7.59 14.91
C PRO A 629 -14.36 -8.48 16.09
N GLN A 630 -13.65 -9.58 16.32
CA GLN A 630 -13.91 -10.45 17.48
C GLN A 630 -13.07 -10.03 18.68
N ARG A 631 -13.63 -9.23 19.60
CA ARG A 631 -12.89 -8.59 20.73
C ARG A 631 -13.33 -9.03 22.13
N GLU A 632 -14.03 -10.15 22.25
CA GLU A 632 -14.67 -10.61 23.50
C GLU A 632 -13.73 -10.67 24.73
N LEU A 633 -12.44 -10.97 24.54
CA LEU A 633 -11.46 -11.05 25.64
C LEU A 633 -10.90 -9.69 26.08
N GLN A 634 -11.00 -8.65 25.25
CA GLN A 634 -10.24 -7.42 25.45
C GLN A 634 -10.58 -6.70 26.75
N ALA A 635 -11.87 -6.45 27.00
CA ALA A 635 -12.31 -5.66 28.15
C ALA A 635 -11.89 -6.32 29.48
N ALA A 636 -12.14 -7.62 29.61
CA ALA A 636 -11.79 -8.38 30.82
C ALA A 636 -10.27 -8.46 31.06
N LEU A 637 -9.45 -8.56 30.00
CA LEU A 637 -8.00 -8.56 30.13
C LEU A 637 -7.46 -7.20 30.58
N VAL A 638 -8.00 -6.11 30.04
CA VAL A 638 -7.62 -4.75 30.43
C VAL A 638 -8.06 -4.45 31.87
N GLU A 639 -9.26 -4.88 32.26
CA GLU A 639 -9.75 -4.78 33.64
C GLU A 639 -8.87 -5.58 34.62
N ALA A 640 -8.32 -6.71 34.17
CA ALA A 640 -7.34 -7.50 34.92
C ALA A 640 -5.92 -6.88 34.93
N GLY A 641 -5.73 -5.66 34.44
CA GLY A 641 -4.45 -4.94 34.45
C GLY A 641 -3.43 -5.44 33.42
N MET A 642 -3.83 -6.27 32.46
CA MET A 642 -2.93 -6.80 31.44
C MET A 642 -2.67 -5.76 30.36
N ARG A 643 -1.45 -5.76 29.79
CA ARG A 643 -1.17 -5.03 28.55
C ARG A 643 -1.68 -5.82 27.36
N VAL A 644 -2.64 -5.25 26.65
CA VAL A 644 -3.34 -5.90 25.53
C VAL A 644 -3.08 -5.16 24.22
N HIS A 645 -2.82 -5.90 23.16
CA HIS A 645 -2.65 -5.40 21.79
C HIS A 645 -3.65 -6.05 20.86
N LEU A 646 -4.19 -5.30 19.89
CA LEU A 646 -5.07 -5.82 18.85
C LEU A 646 -4.33 -5.83 17.51
N ILE A 647 -4.42 -6.94 16.77
CA ILE A 647 -3.87 -7.02 15.40
C ILE A 647 -4.82 -7.77 14.46
N GLY A 648 -4.73 -7.45 13.17
CA GLY A 648 -5.50 -8.10 12.12
C GLY A 648 -7.01 -7.85 12.24
N GLY A 649 -7.81 -8.90 12.02
CA GLY A 649 -9.27 -8.79 12.04
C GLY A 649 -9.84 -8.37 13.40
N ALA A 650 -9.14 -8.68 14.50
CA ALA A 650 -9.54 -8.28 15.86
C ALA A 650 -9.40 -6.77 16.07
N ASP A 651 -8.49 -6.12 15.33
CA ASP A 651 -8.35 -4.67 15.28
C ASP A 651 -9.37 -4.07 14.32
N VAL A 652 -9.29 -4.36 13.02
CA VAL A 652 -10.21 -3.79 12.03
C VAL A 652 -10.73 -4.87 11.10
N ALA A 653 -12.04 -4.90 10.88
CA ALA A 653 -12.74 -5.89 10.03
C ALA A 653 -13.39 -5.27 8.77
N ALA A 654 -13.02 -4.04 8.40
CA ALA A 654 -13.66 -3.31 7.30
C ALA A 654 -13.58 -4.03 5.94
N GLU A 655 -12.46 -4.72 5.67
CA GLU A 655 -12.25 -5.55 4.47
C GLU A 655 -11.33 -6.75 4.81
N LEU A 656 -11.45 -7.83 4.03
CA LEU A 656 -10.62 -9.02 4.14
C LEU A 656 -9.21 -8.77 3.57
N ASP A 657 -8.27 -8.30 4.39
CA ASP A 657 -6.91 -7.95 3.94
C ASP A 657 -5.80 -8.66 4.74
N ALA A 658 -5.49 -9.90 4.36
CA ALA A 658 -4.36 -10.63 4.94
C ALA A 658 -3.02 -9.88 4.87
N LYS A 659 -2.86 -9.00 3.87
CA LYS A 659 -1.77 -8.02 3.78
C LYS A 659 -1.63 -7.15 5.04
N ARG A 660 -2.72 -6.53 5.53
CA ARG A 660 -2.68 -5.72 6.76
C ARG A 660 -2.47 -6.61 7.97
N ALA A 661 -3.15 -7.75 8.03
CA ALA A 661 -3.03 -8.69 9.14
C ALA A 661 -1.57 -9.12 9.39
N ILE A 662 -0.86 -9.56 8.34
CA ILE A 662 0.55 -9.97 8.44
C ILE A 662 1.45 -8.76 8.73
N LYS A 663 1.24 -7.62 8.04
CA LYS A 663 2.00 -6.39 8.28
C LYS A 663 1.90 -5.91 9.73
N GLN A 664 0.69 -5.78 10.27
CA GLN A 664 0.47 -5.39 11.66
C GLN A 664 1.12 -6.36 12.64
N GLY A 665 1.05 -7.67 12.38
CA GLY A 665 1.70 -8.68 13.21
C GLY A 665 3.22 -8.49 13.28
N ILE A 666 3.87 -8.33 12.12
CA ILE A 666 5.33 -8.14 12.05
C ILE A 666 5.77 -6.79 12.62
N GLU A 667 5.05 -5.71 12.30
CA GLU A 667 5.36 -4.37 12.83
C GLU A 667 5.22 -4.31 14.35
N LEU A 668 4.20 -4.95 14.92
CA LEU A 668 4.06 -5.04 16.37
C LEU A 668 5.19 -5.89 16.98
N ALA A 669 5.52 -7.04 16.38
CA ALA A 669 6.61 -7.89 16.87
C ALA A 669 7.96 -7.16 16.86
N ALA A 670 8.23 -6.34 15.84
CA ALA A 670 9.45 -5.55 15.72
C ALA A 670 9.65 -4.50 16.84
N ARG A 671 8.57 -4.10 17.53
CA ARG A 671 8.60 -2.99 18.49
C ARG A 671 7.85 -3.25 19.80
N ILE A 672 7.46 -4.49 20.09
CA ILE A 672 6.56 -4.83 21.21
C ILE A 672 7.04 -4.26 22.55
N GLU A 673 8.35 -4.14 22.74
CA GLU A 673 8.95 -3.57 23.96
C GLU A 673 8.62 -2.09 24.18
N LYS A 674 8.48 -1.35 23.07
CA LYS A 674 8.19 0.10 23.00
C LYS A 674 6.71 0.38 22.67
N ALA A 675 5.91 -0.66 22.41
CA ALA A 675 4.53 -0.50 21.99
C ALA A 675 3.65 -0.02 23.16
N ALA A 676 2.87 1.04 22.93
CA ALA A 676 1.81 1.43 23.86
C ALA A 676 0.71 0.35 23.87
N SER A 677 0.18 0.02 25.05
CA SER A 677 -0.96 -0.89 25.17
C SER A 677 -2.23 -0.25 24.58
N ALA A 678 -3.13 -1.08 24.05
CA ALA A 678 -4.44 -0.61 23.62
C ALA A 678 -5.19 0.01 24.82
N PRO A 679 -5.67 1.26 24.74
CA PRO A 679 -6.48 1.83 25.81
C PRO A 679 -7.76 1.01 26.00
N ALA A 680 -8.28 0.98 27.23
CA ALA A 680 -9.54 0.36 27.60
C ALA A 680 -10.71 0.96 26.81
N LEU A 681 -10.98 0.43 25.61
CA LEU A 681 -12.24 0.67 24.92
C LEU A 681 -13.24 -0.33 25.51
N LEU A 682 -14.09 0.16 26.40
CA LEU A 682 -15.27 -0.55 26.92
C LEU A 682 -16.09 -1.08 25.73
N ALA A 683 -15.95 -2.38 25.44
CA ALA A 683 -16.70 -3.06 24.40
C ALA A 683 -18.03 -3.53 25.00
N GLY A 684 -19.08 -2.72 24.81
CA GLY A 684 -20.41 -3.02 25.32
C GLY A 684 -21.47 -2.01 24.89
N GLN A 685 -21.39 -1.53 23.65
CA GLN A 685 -22.48 -0.86 22.92
C GLN A 685 -21.98 -0.67 21.47
N LEU A 686 -22.68 -1.27 20.50
CA LEU A 686 -22.71 -0.68 19.14
C LEU A 686 -23.04 0.81 19.33
N PRO A 687 -22.48 1.75 18.55
CA PRO A 687 -23.10 3.06 18.50
C PRO A 687 -24.51 2.84 17.94
N ALA A 688 -25.48 2.79 18.86
CA ALA A 688 -26.75 3.42 18.59
C ALA A 688 -26.43 4.77 17.94
N SER A 689 -27.22 5.16 16.93
CA SER A 689 -27.25 6.54 16.39
C SER A 689 -26.81 7.52 17.48
N PRO A 690 -25.75 8.35 17.28
CA PRO A 690 -25.13 9.10 18.36
C PRO A 690 -26.20 9.89 19.11
N GLY A 691 -26.56 9.33 20.25
CA GLY A 691 -27.42 9.86 21.27
C GLY A 691 -26.58 9.89 22.52
N SER A 692 -25.86 11.01 22.68
CA SER A 692 -25.44 11.58 23.96
C SER A 692 -24.78 10.65 25.01
N ALA A 693 -23.60 10.10 24.73
CA ALA A 693 -22.66 9.73 25.80
C ALA A 693 -21.27 10.30 25.45
N GLY A 694 -20.87 11.38 26.15
CA GLY A 694 -19.67 12.18 25.82
C GLY A 694 -18.36 11.53 26.27
N ILE A 695 -17.28 11.79 25.53
CA ILE A 695 -15.91 11.49 25.97
C ILE A 695 -15.62 12.35 27.22
N PRO A 696 -15.15 11.76 28.34
CA PRO A 696 -14.93 12.50 29.57
C PRO A 696 -13.87 13.59 29.40
N LEU A 697 -14.00 14.67 30.17
CA LEU A 697 -13.00 15.75 30.21
C LEU A 697 -11.67 15.22 30.75
N PRO A 698 -10.54 15.42 30.05
CA PRO A 698 -9.24 14.97 30.52
C PRO A 698 -8.74 15.86 31.65
N GLN A 699 -7.96 15.26 32.55
CA GLN A 699 -7.18 15.98 33.56
C GLN A 699 -5.73 16.03 33.10
N PHE A 700 -5.14 17.22 33.14
CA PHE A 700 -3.76 17.46 32.76
C PHE A 700 -3.05 18.22 33.87
N ASP A 701 -1.74 18.02 33.98
CA ASP A 701 -0.93 18.66 35.02
C ASP A 701 -0.66 20.13 34.68
N THR A 702 -0.52 20.42 33.38
CA THR A 702 -0.09 21.73 32.90
C THR A 702 -1.12 22.44 32.04
N LEU A 703 -2.27 21.81 31.77
CA LEU A 703 -3.41 22.39 31.07
C LEU A 703 -4.69 22.25 31.90
N ARG A 704 -5.65 23.15 31.69
CA ARG A 704 -7.05 22.98 32.13
C ARG A 704 -7.95 22.92 30.90
N ILE A 705 -8.83 21.93 30.84
CA ILE A 705 -9.83 21.83 29.78
C ILE A 705 -11.23 21.96 30.37
N GLY A 706 -12.01 22.88 29.82
CA GLY A 706 -13.44 23.00 30.06
C GLY A 706 -14.23 22.81 28.77
N LEU A 707 -15.50 22.43 28.89
CA LEU A 707 -16.44 22.40 27.77
C LEU A 707 -17.60 23.35 28.09
N ASP A 708 -17.72 24.43 27.33
CA ASP A 708 -18.85 25.37 27.39
C ASP A 708 -19.72 25.18 26.15
N GLY A 709 -20.86 24.50 26.34
CA GLY A 709 -21.69 24.02 25.25
C GLY A 709 -20.90 23.10 24.32
N GLN A 710 -20.59 23.58 23.12
CA GLN A 710 -19.84 22.86 22.08
C GLN A 710 -18.42 23.42 21.87
N VAL A 711 -17.98 24.30 22.76
CA VAL A 711 -16.67 24.96 22.69
C VAL A 711 -15.75 24.40 23.77
N ALA A 712 -14.64 23.80 23.37
CA ALA A 712 -13.59 23.36 24.28
C ALA A 712 -12.67 24.53 24.64
N LEU A 713 -12.61 24.92 25.91
CA LEU A 713 -11.67 25.91 26.40
C LEU A 713 -10.41 25.20 26.91
N VAL A 714 -9.30 25.34 26.18
CA VAL A 714 -7.99 24.76 26.50
C VAL A 714 -7.10 25.86 27.09
N THR A 715 -6.84 25.79 28.39
CA THR A 715 -6.11 26.82 29.13
C THR A 715 -4.72 26.32 29.52
N LEU A 716 -3.65 26.99 29.07
CA LEU A 716 -2.29 26.78 29.56
C LEU A 716 -2.25 27.11 31.06
N ASN A 717 -1.80 26.19 31.91
CA ASN A 717 -1.98 26.28 33.35
C ASN A 717 -0.68 26.12 34.14
N ARG A 718 0.28 27.01 33.90
CA ARG A 718 1.47 27.22 34.74
C ARG A 718 1.66 28.72 35.02
N PRO A 719 0.66 29.41 35.61
CA PRO A 719 0.65 30.87 35.71
C PRO A 719 1.83 31.45 36.51
N ASP A 720 2.30 30.72 37.51
CA ASP A 720 3.48 31.04 38.34
C ASP A 720 4.81 31.00 37.56
N LYS A 721 4.82 30.34 36.39
CA LYS A 721 5.93 30.29 35.44
C LYS A 721 5.59 30.99 34.12
N ALA A 722 4.63 31.92 34.13
CA ALA A 722 4.15 32.62 32.95
C ALA A 722 3.80 31.69 31.77
N ASN A 723 3.27 30.50 32.09
CA ASN A 723 2.94 29.44 31.13
C ASN A 723 4.10 29.04 30.21
N ALA A 724 5.35 29.08 30.70
CA ALA A 724 6.47 28.49 29.98
C ALA A 724 6.21 26.99 29.70
N MET A 725 6.63 26.47 28.56
CA MET A 725 6.37 25.11 28.12
C MET A 725 7.49 24.16 28.59
N ASN A 726 7.22 23.42 29.66
CA ASN A 726 8.05 22.27 30.06
C ASN A 726 7.62 21.02 29.29
N LEU A 727 8.38 19.92 29.41
CA LEU A 727 8.13 18.69 28.67
C LEU A 727 6.70 18.15 28.87
N GLN A 728 6.17 18.23 30.10
CA GLN A 728 4.80 17.81 30.40
C GLN A 728 3.76 18.63 29.61
N MET A 729 3.95 19.94 29.47
CA MET A 729 3.05 20.78 28.68
C MET A 729 3.04 20.43 27.19
N TRP A 730 4.18 20.03 26.62
CA TRP A 730 4.20 19.51 25.25
C TRP A 730 3.35 18.24 25.12
N GLN A 731 3.48 17.30 26.06
CA GLN A 731 2.67 16.07 26.07
C GLN A 731 1.18 16.35 26.28
N ASP A 732 0.84 17.20 27.26
CA ASP A 732 -0.52 17.60 27.57
C ASP A 732 -1.18 18.31 26.38
N LEU A 733 -0.44 19.17 25.65
CA LEU A 733 -0.95 19.87 24.45
C LEU A 733 -1.32 18.88 23.34
N ARG A 734 -0.46 17.90 23.05
CA ARG A 734 -0.76 16.86 22.06
C ARG A 734 -2.00 16.07 22.45
N ALA A 735 -2.08 15.63 23.72
CA ALA A 735 -3.21 14.87 24.23
C ALA A 735 -4.51 15.68 24.23
N ALA A 736 -4.44 16.97 24.59
CA ALA A 736 -5.55 17.91 24.53
C ALA A 736 -6.11 18.03 23.12
N MET A 737 -5.26 18.22 22.11
CA MET A 737 -5.72 18.34 20.72
C MET A 737 -6.31 17.03 20.17
N GLN A 738 -5.78 15.89 20.57
CA GLN A 738 -6.37 14.58 20.23
C GLN A 738 -7.75 14.41 20.87
N TRP A 739 -7.93 14.85 22.11
CA TRP A 739 -9.24 14.85 22.79
C TRP A 739 -10.22 15.80 22.09
N VAL A 740 -9.78 17.02 21.78
CA VAL A 740 -10.57 18.00 21.03
C VAL A 740 -11.03 17.38 19.71
N ASP A 741 -10.13 16.80 18.90
CA ASP A 741 -10.47 16.22 17.60
C ASP A 741 -11.50 15.09 17.72
N ARG A 742 -11.34 14.18 18.70
CA ARG A 742 -12.14 12.97 18.83
C ARG A 742 -13.49 13.16 19.53
N THR A 743 -13.66 14.20 20.35
CA THR A 743 -14.86 14.37 21.20
C THR A 743 -16.05 14.95 20.43
N PRO A 744 -17.12 14.19 20.11
CA PRO A 744 -18.18 14.67 19.22
C PRO A 744 -18.85 15.97 19.68
N ALA A 745 -19.04 16.13 21.00
CA ALA A 745 -19.62 17.33 21.60
C ALA A 745 -18.79 18.60 21.37
N VAL A 746 -17.48 18.48 21.11
CA VAL A 746 -16.64 19.62 20.77
C VAL A 746 -16.78 19.91 19.28
N ARG A 747 -17.10 21.17 18.94
CA ARG A 747 -17.14 21.67 17.56
C ARG A 747 -16.04 22.68 17.27
N VAL A 748 -15.57 23.40 18.29
CA VAL A 748 -14.53 24.44 18.20
C VAL A 748 -13.68 24.39 19.47
N ALA A 749 -12.39 24.69 19.39
CA ALA A 749 -11.52 24.88 20.54
C ALA A 749 -11.04 26.33 20.64
N VAL A 750 -10.92 26.82 21.87
CA VAL A 750 -10.33 28.12 22.22
C VAL A 750 -9.12 27.87 23.11
N LEU A 751 -7.95 28.30 22.64
CA LEU A 751 -6.68 28.25 23.36
C LEU A 751 -6.47 29.56 24.13
N HIS A 752 -6.20 29.46 25.42
CA HIS A 752 -6.03 30.59 26.35
C HIS A 752 -4.91 30.30 27.37
N GLY A 753 -4.41 31.31 28.09
CA GLY A 753 -3.39 31.14 29.14
C GLY A 753 -3.89 31.54 30.53
N ALA A 754 -3.52 30.83 31.58
CA ALA A 754 -3.84 31.23 32.95
C ALA A 754 -2.89 32.33 33.45
N GLY A 755 -3.39 33.25 34.27
CA GLY A 755 -2.58 34.30 34.90
C GLY A 755 -2.31 35.48 33.98
N ALA A 756 -1.20 36.21 34.21
CA ALA A 756 -0.94 37.48 33.57
C ALA A 756 -0.47 37.39 32.10
N ASN A 757 -0.01 36.22 31.66
CA ASN A 757 0.57 36.02 30.33
C ASN A 757 -0.04 34.81 29.63
N PHE A 758 -0.10 34.87 28.30
CA PHE A 758 -0.46 33.73 27.48
C PHE A 758 0.60 32.62 27.57
N CYS A 759 1.83 32.88 27.12
CA CYS A 759 2.94 31.92 27.16
C CYS A 759 4.30 32.63 26.99
N ALA A 760 5.23 32.39 27.91
CA ALA A 760 6.59 32.92 27.86
C ALA A 760 7.57 32.13 26.97
N GLY A 761 7.11 31.08 26.29
CA GLY A 761 7.92 30.24 25.41
C GLY A 761 8.40 28.96 26.08
N ILE A 762 9.48 28.37 25.57
CA ILE A 762 10.07 27.15 26.14
C ILE A 762 10.61 27.40 27.56
N ASP A 763 10.40 26.43 28.45
CA ASP A 763 10.93 26.50 29.81
C ASP A 763 12.46 26.36 29.79
N LEU A 764 13.19 27.34 30.34
CA LEU A 764 14.66 27.35 30.32
C LEU A 764 15.26 26.15 31.10
N GLN A 765 14.58 25.66 32.14
CA GLN A 765 15.05 24.47 32.86
C GLN A 765 14.91 23.22 32.00
N MET A 766 13.82 23.12 31.21
CA MET A 766 13.67 22.07 30.22
C MET A 766 14.81 22.15 29.20
N MET A 767 15.10 23.34 28.67
CA MET A 767 16.16 23.52 27.68
C MET A 767 17.53 23.06 28.18
N MET A 768 17.89 23.41 29.43
CA MET A 768 19.14 22.93 30.05
C MET A 768 19.15 21.41 30.27
N GLY A 769 17.97 20.78 30.41
CA GLY A 769 17.81 19.34 30.59
C GLY A 769 17.86 18.51 29.30
N ILE A 770 17.80 19.13 28.11
CA ILE A 770 17.74 18.40 26.83
C ILE A 770 18.99 17.56 26.58
N LEU A 771 20.19 18.14 26.77
CA LEU A 771 21.44 17.46 26.43
C LEU A 771 21.63 16.14 27.22
N PRO A 772 21.40 16.08 28.54
CA PRO A 772 21.36 14.83 29.28
C PRO A 772 20.31 13.83 28.76
N MET A 773 19.12 14.29 28.35
CA MET A 773 18.04 13.42 27.87
C MET A 773 18.36 12.72 26.56
N VAL A 774 19.14 13.36 25.68
CA VAL A 774 19.49 12.84 24.35
C VAL A 774 20.87 12.20 24.30
N LYS A 775 21.61 12.23 25.43
CA LYS A 775 23.01 11.82 25.48
C LYS A 775 23.16 10.34 25.15
N ASP A 776 24.09 10.07 24.24
CA ASP A 776 24.55 8.72 23.90
C ASP A 776 26.08 8.66 23.99
N ALA A 777 26.63 7.44 24.08
CA ALA A 777 28.08 7.22 24.03
C ALA A 777 28.69 7.67 22.70
N CYS A 778 27.92 7.59 21.62
CA CYS A 778 28.29 8.09 20.29
C CYS A 778 27.73 9.50 20.08
N GLU A 779 28.60 10.43 19.71
CA GLU A 779 28.20 11.82 19.44
C GLU A 779 27.21 11.92 18.27
N ALA A 780 27.39 11.12 17.21
CA ALA A 780 26.46 11.08 16.09
C ALA A 780 25.05 10.63 16.52
N ARG A 781 24.96 9.63 17.43
CA ARG A 781 23.69 9.18 17.99
C ARG A 781 23.05 10.22 18.92
N THR A 782 23.86 10.97 19.68
CA THR A 782 23.36 12.11 20.47
C THR A 782 22.69 13.14 19.57
N ARG A 783 23.31 13.47 18.42
CA ARG A 783 22.74 14.42 17.44
C ARG A 783 21.47 13.88 16.78
N GLU A 784 21.43 12.59 16.47
CA GLU A 784 20.22 11.94 15.94
C GLU A 784 19.07 11.91 16.97
N ASN A 785 19.36 11.60 18.23
CA ASN A 785 18.37 11.66 19.32
C ASN A 785 17.83 13.09 19.51
N LEU A 786 18.71 14.10 19.44
CA LEU A 786 18.32 15.50 19.50
C LEU A 786 17.40 15.88 18.33
N ARG A 787 17.75 15.47 17.11
CA ARG A 787 16.90 15.67 15.93
C ARG A 787 15.52 15.04 16.12
N ASN A 788 15.47 13.82 16.63
CA ASN A 788 14.20 13.12 16.88
C ASN A 788 13.35 13.79 17.96
N LEU A 789 13.97 14.34 19.02
CA LEU A 789 13.26 15.14 20.01
C LEU A 789 12.69 16.42 19.38
N ILE A 790 13.47 17.14 18.57
CA ILE A 790 13.00 18.35 17.88
C ILE A 790 11.81 18.03 16.97
N LEU A 791 11.89 16.95 16.19
CA LEU A 791 10.78 16.48 15.35
C LEU A 791 9.52 16.13 16.17
N ASP A 792 9.68 15.54 17.36
CA ASP A 792 8.55 15.25 18.26
C ASP A 792 7.92 16.53 18.82
N LEU A 793 8.72 17.54 19.18
CA LEU A 793 8.22 18.86 19.59
C LEU A 793 7.49 19.57 18.45
N GLN A 794 8.03 19.53 17.22
CA GLN A 794 7.36 20.03 16.01
C GLN A 794 6.01 19.34 15.77
N ASP A 795 5.96 18.01 15.89
CA ASP A 795 4.74 17.22 15.69
C ASP A 795 3.65 17.57 16.74
N THR A 796 4.08 17.89 17.97
CA THR A 796 3.20 18.34 19.05
C THR A 796 2.46 19.62 18.68
N LEU A 797 3.14 20.68 18.25
CA LEU A 797 2.44 21.91 17.85
C LEU A 797 1.62 21.69 16.59
N THR A 798 2.13 20.90 15.65
CA THR A 798 1.42 20.52 14.42
C THR A 798 0.12 19.73 14.71
N SER A 799 -0.06 19.18 15.91
CA SER A 799 -1.32 18.55 16.32
C SER A 799 -2.50 19.52 16.38
N LEU A 800 -2.27 20.82 16.66
CA LEU A 800 -3.31 21.86 16.65
C LEU A 800 -3.84 22.07 15.23
N GLU A 801 -2.93 22.11 14.27
CA GLU A 801 -3.22 22.31 12.86
C GLU A 801 -3.93 21.09 12.24
N ARG A 802 -3.50 19.88 12.63
CA ARG A 802 -4.12 18.59 12.21
C ARG A 802 -5.49 18.33 12.82
N CYS A 803 -5.84 18.98 13.94
CA CYS A 803 -7.15 18.86 14.54
C CYS A 803 -8.24 19.24 13.53
N ARG A 804 -9.21 18.37 13.26
CA ARG A 804 -10.25 18.63 12.24
C ARG A 804 -11.21 19.76 12.62
N LYS A 805 -11.18 20.19 13.89
CA LYS A 805 -12.03 21.25 14.43
C LYS A 805 -11.28 22.57 14.46
N PRO A 806 -11.94 23.71 14.27
CA PRO A 806 -11.28 25.02 14.35
C PRO A 806 -10.70 25.27 15.74
N VAL A 807 -9.50 25.86 15.77
CA VAL A 807 -8.75 26.24 16.96
C VAL A 807 -8.51 27.75 16.91
N LEU A 808 -9.10 28.47 17.86
CA LEU A 808 -8.97 29.93 18.01
C LEU A 808 -8.00 30.21 19.16
N ALA A 809 -7.09 31.17 19.01
CA ALA A 809 -6.20 31.62 20.08
C ALA A 809 -6.65 32.97 20.66
N ALA A 810 -6.90 33.01 21.97
CA ALA A 810 -7.18 34.22 22.76
C ALA A 810 -5.94 34.61 23.59
N ILE A 811 -5.18 35.58 23.09
CA ILE A 811 -3.82 35.87 23.52
C ILE A 811 -3.77 37.18 24.34
N HIS A 812 -3.32 37.12 25.60
CA HIS A 812 -3.12 38.30 26.46
C HIS A 812 -1.70 38.31 27.06
N GLY A 813 -1.23 39.49 27.46
CA GLY A 813 0.09 39.65 28.08
C GLY A 813 1.23 39.23 27.13
N ALA A 814 2.17 38.42 27.61
CA ALA A 814 3.30 37.95 26.80
C ALA A 814 2.96 36.69 25.97
N CYS A 815 3.33 36.72 24.68
CA CYS A 815 3.35 35.57 23.77
C CYS A 815 4.73 35.49 23.10
N VAL A 816 5.64 34.68 23.65
CA VAL A 816 7.08 34.76 23.34
C VAL A 816 7.63 33.40 22.91
N GLY A 817 8.53 33.39 21.93
CA GLY A 817 9.22 32.20 21.41
C GLY A 817 8.25 31.08 21.06
N GLY A 818 8.39 29.93 21.71
CA GLY A 818 7.44 28.80 21.62
C GLY A 818 5.95 29.16 21.76
N GLY A 819 5.60 30.25 22.46
CA GLY A 819 4.22 30.76 22.49
C GLY A 819 3.75 31.29 21.12
N VAL A 820 4.64 31.94 20.37
CA VAL A 820 4.43 32.37 18.98
C VAL A 820 4.30 31.16 18.06
N ASP A 821 5.15 30.14 18.23
CA ASP A 821 5.04 28.89 17.46
C ASP A 821 3.69 28.19 17.66
N LEU A 822 3.21 28.17 18.90
CA LEU A 822 1.92 27.58 19.26
C LEU A 822 0.76 28.33 18.58
N VAL A 823 0.73 29.66 18.64
CA VAL A 823 -0.39 30.44 18.05
C VAL A 823 -0.30 30.51 16.52
N ALA A 824 0.89 30.35 15.93
CA ALA A 824 1.04 30.22 14.48
C ALA A 824 0.35 28.96 13.93
N CYS A 825 0.11 27.94 14.77
CA CYS A 825 -0.66 26.74 14.42
C CYS A 825 -2.19 26.92 14.55
N ALA A 826 -2.67 28.00 15.19
CA ALA A 826 -4.09 28.26 15.35
C ALA A 826 -4.73 28.74 14.02
N ASP A 827 -5.99 28.39 13.80
CA ASP A 827 -6.72 28.80 12.59
C ASP A 827 -7.01 30.31 12.62
N MET A 828 -7.26 30.87 13.81
CA MET A 828 -7.53 32.30 14.03
C MET A 828 -6.86 32.78 15.31
N ARG A 829 -6.34 34.00 15.31
CA ARG A 829 -5.63 34.59 16.45
C ARG A 829 -6.24 35.93 16.82
N TYR A 830 -6.43 36.16 18.11
CA TYR A 830 -6.97 37.40 18.66
C TYR A 830 -6.14 37.83 19.86
N CYS A 831 -6.00 39.13 20.10
CA CYS A 831 -5.26 39.58 21.28
C CYS A 831 -5.88 40.79 21.99
N ALA A 832 -5.46 41.00 23.24
CA ALA A 832 -5.75 42.21 24.00
C ALA A 832 -4.74 43.32 23.64
N ALA A 833 -5.12 44.59 23.77
CA ALA A 833 -4.28 45.73 23.40
C ALA A 833 -2.93 45.76 24.13
N GLY A 834 -2.89 45.32 25.39
CA GLY A 834 -1.67 45.19 26.19
C GLY A 834 -0.79 43.97 25.88
N THR A 835 -1.11 43.19 24.83
CA THR A 835 -0.35 41.99 24.44
C THR A 835 0.91 42.37 23.68
N TYR A 836 1.98 41.58 23.82
CA TYR A 836 3.11 41.65 22.91
C TYR A 836 3.59 40.28 22.46
N PHE A 837 4.16 40.24 21.25
CA PHE A 837 4.71 39.07 20.58
C PHE A 837 6.21 39.22 20.36
N SER A 838 6.98 38.13 20.39
CA SER A 838 8.41 38.15 20.07
C SER A 838 8.88 36.75 19.65
N VAL A 839 9.51 36.65 18.48
CA VAL A 839 10.25 35.45 18.02
C VAL A 839 11.64 35.53 18.68
N LYS A 840 11.76 34.98 19.89
CA LYS A 840 12.86 35.30 20.82
C LYS A 840 14.11 34.44 20.61
N GLU A 841 14.02 33.41 19.78
CA GLU A 841 15.02 32.37 19.57
C GLU A 841 16.40 32.92 19.16
N VAL A 842 16.44 33.97 18.33
CA VAL A 842 17.69 34.58 17.89
C VAL A 842 18.50 35.16 19.05
N ASP A 843 17.85 35.72 20.07
CA ASP A 843 18.51 36.26 21.27
C ASP A 843 19.02 35.14 22.20
N LEU A 844 18.53 33.91 22.01
CA LEU A 844 19.00 32.71 22.70
C LEU A 844 20.09 31.97 21.89
N GLY A 845 20.50 32.51 20.75
CA GLY A 845 21.48 31.88 19.86
C GLY A 845 20.96 30.65 19.14
N MET A 846 19.64 30.54 18.96
CA MET A 846 19.02 29.42 18.24
C MET A 846 18.18 29.91 17.06
N VAL A 847 18.01 29.04 16.07
CA VAL A 847 17.04 29.23 15.00
C VAL A 847 15.69 28.76 15.53
N ALA A 848 14.62 29.53 15.31
CA ALA A 848 13.26 29.08 15.63
C ALA A 848 12.91 27.84 14.79
N ASP A 849 12.82 26.69 15.47
CA ASP A 849 12.84 25.36 14.86
C ASP A 849 11.54 24.57 15.06
N VAL A 850 10.58 25.07 15.86
CA VAL A 850 9.30 24.37 16.11
C VAL A 850 8.14 24.91 15.26
N GLY A 851 8.42 25.81 14.31
CA GLY A 851 7.56 26.04 13.14
C GLY A 851 7.20 27.48 12.78
N SER A 852 7.57 28.49 13.58
CA SER A 852 7.28 29.89 13.28
C SER A 852 7.84 30.32 11.91
N LEU A 853 9.05 29.87 11.55
CA LEU A 853 9.68 30.26 10.28
C LEU A 853 8.99 29.65 9.05
N GLN A 854 8.27 28.54 9.24
CA GLN A 854 7.51 27.88 8.17
C GLN A 854 6.08 28.43 8.07
N ARG A 855 5.48 28.83 9.20
CA ARG A 855 4.08 29.25 9.29
C ARG A 855 3.87 30.75 9.16
N LEU A 856 4.69 31.58 9.82
CA LEU A 856 4.51 33.04 9.81
C LEU A 856 4.55 33.65 8.40
N PRO A 857 5.38 33.19 7.43
CA PRO A 857 5.34 33.74 6.06
C PRO A 857 4.01 33.52 5.32
N ARG A 858 3.18 32.60 5.82
CA ARG A 858 1.82 32.36 5.31
C ARG A 858 0.76 33.20 6.02
N LEU A 859 1.12 33.89 7.10
CA LEU A 859 0.22 34.69 7.93
C LEU A 859 0.46 36.19 7.77
N ILE A 860 1.73 36.61 7.68
CA ILE A 860 2.15 38.00 7.54
C ILE A 860 3.18 38.13 6.41
N GLY A 861 3.45 39.36 5.96
CA GLY A 861 4.42 39.60 4.88
C GLY A 861 5.83 39.10 5.23
N GLU A 862 6.50 38.46 4.27
CA GLU A 862 7.81 37.82 4.47
C GLU A 862 8.87 38.79 5.02
N GLY A 863 8.89 40.04 4.53
CA GLY A 863 9.80 41.07 5.05
C GLY A 863 9.62 41.33 6.55
N MET A 864 8.37 41.34 7.02
CA MET A 864 8.05 41.48 8.44
C MET A 864 8.50 40.23 9.21
N VAL A 865 8.27 39.02 8.69
CA VAL A 865 8.76 37.79 9.34
C VAL A 865 10.27 37.84 9.55
N ARG A 866 11.02 38.25 8.52
CA ARG A 866 12.49 38.40 8.60
C ARG A 866 12.89 39.43 9.66
N GLU A 867 12.23 40.58 9.69
CA GLU A 867 12.49 41.60 10.72
C GLU A 867 12.27 41.05 12.13
N LEU A 868 11.13 40.38 12.37
CA LEU A 868 10.82 39.81 13.68
C LEU A 868 11.80 38.70 14.08
N ALA A 869 12.11 37.79 13.14
CA ALA A 869 13.02 36.67 13.39
C ALA A 869 14.48 37.09 13.56
N TYR A 870 14.94 38.15 12.90
CA TYR A 870 16.34 38.61 12.99
C TYR A 870 16.57 39.52 14.19
N THR A 871 15.56 40.28 14.62
CA THR A 871 15.73 41.28 15.68
C THR A 871 15.26 40.80 17.05
N GLY A 872 14.42 39.76 17.10
CA GLY A 872 13.77 39.33 18.34
C GLY A 872 12.88 40.40 18.99
N ARG A 873 12.59 41.51 18.28
CA ARG A 873 11.91 42.67 18.85
C ARG A 873 10.49 42.33 19.31
N ARG A 874 9.97 43.18 20.20
CA ARG A 874 8.56 43.12 20.58
C ARG A 874 7.67 43.71 19.50
N VAL A 875 6.54 43.06 19.29
CA VAL A 875 5.42 43.53 18.48
C VAL A 875 4.24 43.72 19.42
N ASP A 876 3.77 44.94 19.60
CA ASP A 876 2.59 45.19 20.44
C ASP A 876 1.29 44.74 19.75
N GLY A 877 0.19 44.68 20.51
CA GLY A 877 -1.10 44.22 19.99
C GLY A 877 -1.60 45.04 18.79
N ALA A 878 -1.38 46.36 18.79
CA ALA A 878 -1.83 47.24 17.71
C ALA A 878 -1.05 46.96 16.41
N GLU A 879 0.27 46.81 16.51
CA GLU A 879 1.09 46.39 15.38
C GLU A 879 0.75 44.97 14.92
N ALA A 880 0.54 44.02 15.83
CA ALA A 880 0.16 42.65 15.50
C ALA A 880 -1.12 42.61 14.65
N GLY A 881 -2.10 43.48 14.95
CA GLY A 881 -3.30 43.64 14.13
C GLY A 881 -3.01 44.26 12.77
N ARG A 882 -2.18 45.32 12.72
CA ARG A 882 -1.81 46.03 11.49
C ARG A 882 -1.05 45.14 10.49
N ILE A 883 -0.20 44.24 10.96
CA ILE A 883 0.59 43.34 10.11
C ILE A 883 -0.13 42.03 9.76
N GLY A 884 -1.32 41.79 10.32
CA GLY A 884 -2.11 40.58 10.09
C GLY A 884 -1.71 39.37 10.95
N LEU A 885 -0.87 39.55 11.97
CA LEU A 885 -0.50 38.46 12.88
C LEU A 885 -1.71 38.01 13.70
N VAL A 886 -2.58 38.94 14.09
CA VAL A 886 -3.88 38.67 14.71
C VAL A 886 -5.02 39.21 13.86
N ASN A 887 -6.16 38.53 13.90
CA ASN A 887 -7.39 38.90 13.19
C ASN A 887 -8.05 40.15 13.78
N ARG A 888 -7.99 40.34 15.10
CA ARG A 888 -8.55 41.50 15.80
C ARG A 888 -7.88 41.74 17.16
N VAL A 889 -7.78 43.01 17.53
CA VAL A 889 -7.32 43.49 18.84
C VAL A 889 -8.52 43.95 19.66
N PHE A 890 -8.54 43.60 20.94
CA PHE A 890 -9.58 43.98 21.91
C PHE A 890 -8.98 44.86 23.00
N ASP A 891 -9.77 45.78 23.57
CA ASP A 891 -9.26 46.77 24.52
C ASP A 891 -8.72 46.14 25.81
N THR A 892 -9.38 45.09 26.32
CA THR A 892 -8.99 44.38 27.54
C THR A 892 -9.00 42.85 27.36
N PRO A 893 -8.29 42.08 28.21
CA PRO A 893 -8.34 40.62 28.20
C PRO A 893 -9.74 40.03 28.41
N GLU A 894 -10.59 40.70 29.18
CA GLU A 894 -11.99 40.29 29.39
C GLU A 894 -12.80 40.45 28.10
N ALA A 895 -12.67 41.60 27.44
CA ALA A 895 -13.30 41.86 26.15
C ALA A 895 -12.80 40.91 25.05
N LEU A 896 -11.51 40.56 25.08
CA LEU A 896 -10.92 39.53 24.22
C LEU A 896 -11.62 38.18 24.42
N MET A 897 -11.71 37.71 25.66
CA MET A 897 -12.26 36.39 25.94
C MET A 897 -13.75 36.33 25.59
N GLU A 898 -14.53 37.36 25.92
CA GLU A 898 -15.93 37.47 25.54
C GLU A 898 -16.10 37.43 24.02
N GLY A 899 -15.31 38.22 23.27
CA GLY A 899 -15.38 38.28 21.81
C GLY A 899 -15.00 36.96 21.14
N VAL A 900 -13.95 36.28 21.62
CA VAL A 900 -13.52 34.99 21.06
C VAL A 900 -14.54 33.89 21.37
N MET A 901 -15.15 33.88 22.56
CA MET A 901 -16.20 32.92 22.89
C MET A 901 -17.45 33.12 22.03
N GLN A 902 -17.87 34.37 21.80
CA GLN A 902 -18.98 34.66 20.88
C GLN A 902 -18.70 34.13 19.46
N LEU A 903 -17.47 34.32 18.95
CA LEU A 903 -17.06 33.77 17.65
C LEU A 903 -17.06 32.23 17.65
N ALA A 904 -16.50 31.61 18.69
CA ALA A 904 -16.47 30.15 18.81
C ALA A 904 -17.88 29.55 18.85
N GLN A 905 -18.81 30.16 19.58
CA GLN A 905 -20.21 29.76 19.62
C GLN A 905 -20.90 29.94 18.25
N ALA A 906 -20.61 31.03 17.54
CA ALA A 906 -21.15 31.26 16.20
C ALA A 906 -20.67 30.21 15.18
N ILE A 907 -19.42 29.77 15.28
CA ILE A 907 -18.86 28.67 14.47
C ILE A 907 -19.49 27.33 14.89
N ALA A 908 -19.60 27.06 16.19
CA ALA A 908 -20.17 25.81 16.71
C ALA A 908 -21.65 25.62 16.29
N ALA A 909 -22.38 26.71 16.06
CA ALA A 909 -23.75 26.68 15.55
C ALA A 909 -23.88 26.25 14.07
N LYS A 910 -22.77 26.12 13.32
CA LYS A 910 -22.76 25.68 11.91
C LYS A 910 -22.69 24.16 11.79
N SER A 911 -22.86 23.65 10.57
CA SER A 911 -22.67 22.22 10.28
C SER A 911 -21.23 21.80 10.61
N PRO A 912 -21.03 20.82 11.51
CA PRO A 912 -19.69 20.37 11.86
C PRO A 912 -18.99 19.71 10.66
N LEU A 913 -19.74 19.04 9.78
CA LEU A 913 -19.18 18.47 8.55
C LEU A 913 -18.70 19.54 7.57
N ALA A 914 -19.48 20.61 7.40
CA ALA A 914 -19.10 21.72 6.54
C ALA A 914 -17.87 22.46 7.09
N ILE A 915 -17.83 22.73 8.40
CA ILE A 915 -16.69 23.40 9.04
C ILE A 915 -15.41 22.56 8.95
N ARG A 916 -15.49 21.25 9.25
CA ARG A 916 -14.34 20.33 9.12
C ARG A 916 -13.83 20.27 7.68
N GLY A 917 -14.74 20.19 6.70
CA GLY A 917 -14.41 20.22 5.27
C GLY A 917 -13.74 21.53 4.86
N THR A 918 -14.29 22.68 5.28
CA THR A 918 -13.70 23.99 4.98
C THR A 918 -12.28 24.11 5.53
N LYS A 919 -12.04 23.68 6.78
CA LYS A 919 -10.69 23.68 7.37
C LYS A 919 -9.73 22.78 6.58
N ASP A 920 -10.15 21.55 6.24
CA ASP A 920 -9.32 20.63 5.46
C ASP A 920 -8.93 21.24 4.10
N MET A 921 -9.87 21.88 3.40
CA MET A 921 -9.61 22.50 2.11
C MET A 921 -8.67 23.70 2.21
N LEU A 922 -8.84 24.55 3.23
CA LEU A 922 -7.96 25.71 3.45
C LEU A 922 -6.52 25.27 3.78
N ASN A 923 -6.38 24.26 4.63
CA ASN A 923 -5.07 23.71 4.97
C ASN A 923 -4.40 23.05 3.76
N HIS A 924 -5.17 22.29 2.97
CA HIS A 924 -4.65 21.68 1.74
C HIS A 924 -4.22 22.75 0.72
N ALA A 925 -5.06 23.74 0.46
CA ALA A 925 -4.79 24.80 -0.53
C ALA A 925 -3.59 25.68 -0.18
N ARG A 926 -3.19 25.78 1.10
CA ARG A 926 -1.99 26.53 1.50
C ARG A 926 -0.71 25.98 0.86
N ASP A 927 -0.64 24.65 0.71
CA ASP A 927 0.57 23.93 0.33
C ASP A 927 0.46 23.26 -1.06
N HIS A 928 -0.65 23.48 -1.77
CA HIS A 928 -0.95 22.86 -3.08
C HIS A 928 -1.43 23.90 -4.09
N SER A 929 -1.51 23.52 -5.37
CA SER A 929 -2.03 24.41 -6.40
C SER A 929 -3.54 24.64 -6.26
N VAL A 930 -4.05 25.70 -6.87
CA VAL A 930 -5.49 25.95 -6.95
C VAL A 930 -6.22 24.78 -7.62
N ALA A 931 -5.62 24.16 -8.63
CA ALA A 931 -6.21 23.00 -9.32
C ALA A 931 -6.35 21.78 -8.38
N ASP A 932 -5.30 21.46 -7.61
CA ASP A 932 -5.34 20.38 -6.61
C ASP A 932 -6.41 20.64 -5.55
N GLY A 933 -6.50 21.88 -5.07
CA GLY A 933 -7.53 22.31 -4.13
C GLY A 933 -8.96 22.17 -4.69
N LEU A 934 -9.17 22.53 -5.96
CA LEU A 934 -10.48 22.42 -6.63
C LEU A 934 -10.90 20.96 -6.85
N ASP A 935 -9.99 20.08 -7.25
CA ASP A 935 -10.28 18.65 -7.39
C ASP A 935 -10.61 18.00 -6.04
N ARG A 936 -9.83 18.34 -5.00
CA ARG A 936 -10.05 17.84 -3.64
C ARG A 936 -11.41 18.27 -3.08
N VAL A 937 -11.80 19.54 -3.26
CA VAL A 937 -13.11 20.02 -2.77
C VAL A 937 -14.27 19.43 -3.58
N ALA A 938 -14.08 19.17 -4.88
CA ALA A 938 -15.07 18.47 -5.69
C ALA A 938 -15.31 17.04 -5.15
N THR A 939 -14.23 16.33 -4.80
CA THR A 939 -14.30 15.00 -4.18
C THR A 939 -15.01 15.04 -2.82
N TRP A 940 -14.67 15.99 -1.95
CA TRP A 940 -15.32 16.14 -0.64
C TRP A 940 -16.82 16.43 -0.79
N ASN A 941 -17.18 17.38 -1.65
CA ASN A 941 -18.58 17.75 -1.87
C ASN A 941 -19.38 16.65 -2.56
N ALA A 942 -18.79 15.87 -3.47
CA ALA A 942 -19.44 14.70 -4.05
C ALA A 942 -19.87 13.69 -2.97
N ALA A 943 -19.10 13.57 -1.89
CA ALA A 943 -19.46 12.74 -0.75
C ALA A 943 -20.48 13.41 0.20
N MET A 944 -20.34 14.72 0.46
CA MET A 944 -21.05 15.40 1.56
C MET A 944 -22.30 16.18 1.15
N LEU A 945 -22.49 16.54 -0.12
CA LEU A 945 -23.66 17.30 -0.60
C LEU A 945 -24.97 16.53 -0.40
N LEU A 946 -24.92 15.20 -0.26
CA LEU A 946 -26.09 14.36 0.00
C LEU A 946 -26.37 14.15 1.50
N SER A 947 -25.76 14.95 2.39
CA SER A 947 -25.93 14.83 3.84
C SER A 947 -27.23 15.42 4.39
N GLU A 948 -27.67 14.92 5.54
CA GLU A 948 -28.82 15.45 6.30
C GLU A 948 -28.58 16.91 6.74
N ASP A 949 -27.33 17.32 6.95
CA ASP A 949 -26.97 18.69 7.33
C ASP A 949 -27.38 19.70 6.25
N LEU A 950 -27.18 19.39 4.96
CA LEU A 950 -27.61 20.28 3.87
C LEU A 950 -29.14 20.43 3.87
N GLN A 951 -29.87 19.33 4.06
CA GLN A 951 -31.33 19.36 4.14
C GLN A 951 -31.82 20.14 5.36
N ALA A 952 -31.17 19.99 6.51
CA ALA A 952 -31.48 20.72 7.74
C ALA A 952 -31.25 22.24 7.54
N ALA A 953 -30.17 22.63 6.88
CA ALA A 953 -29.88 24.03 6.55
C ALA A 953 -30.91 24.63 5.59
N ILE A 954 -31.28 23.91 4.52
CA ILE A 954 -32.32 24.36 3.56
C ILE A 954 -33.66 24.51 4.26
N ARG A 955 -34.08 23.53 5.07
CA ARG A 955 -35.34 23.57 5.82
C ARG A 955 -35.38 24.75 6.78
N ALA A 956 -34.32 24.97 7.54
CA ALA A 956 -34.16 26.11 8.44
C ALA A 956 -34.30 27.46 7.72
N GLY A 957 -33.69 27.60 6.54
CA GLY A 957 -33.81 28.79 5.71
C GLY A 957 -35.25 29.07 5.26
N LEU A 958 -35.99 28.03 4.87
CA LEU A 958 -37.39 28.13 4.47
C LEU A 958 -38.34 28.43 5.64
N THR A 959 -38.09 27.85 6.82
CA THR A 959 -38.94 28.03 8.01
C THR A 959 -38.53 29.20 8.91
N LYS A 960 -37.42 29.89 8.60
CA LYS A 960 -36.78 30.93 9.43
C LYS A 960 -36.49 30.47 10.87
N GLN A 961 -36.24 29.17 11.07
CA GLN A 961 -35.82 28.61 12.35
C GLN A 961 -34.33 28.26 12.31
N PRO A 962 -33.59 28.30 13.43
CA PRO A 962 -32.18 27.92 13.44
C PRO A 962 -32.01 26.41 13.14
N PRO A 963 -31.06 26.02 12.26
CA PRO A 963 -30.82 24.61 11.97
C PRO A 963 -30.21 23.90 13.17
N LYS A 964 -30.60 22.63 13.37
CA LYS A 964 -29.96 21.73 14.33
C LYS A 964 -29.16 20.68 13.56
N PHE A 965 -27.84 20.74 13.66
CA PHE A 965 -26.93 19.77 13.06
C PHE A 965 -26.54 18.70 14.09
N ARG A 966 -26.39 17.46 13.64
CA ARG A 966 -25.89 16.36 14.48
C ARG A 966 -24.37 16.45 14.62
N ASP A 967 -23.85 15.97 15.75
CA ASP A 967 -22.40 16.00 16.06
C ASP A 967 -21.56 14.98 15.28
#